data_AF-A0AAD1DQ44-F1
#
_entry.id   AF-A0AAD1DQ44-F1
#
_cell.length_a   1.000
_cell.length_b   1.000
_cell.length_c   1.000
_cell.angle_alpha   90.00
_cell.angle_beta   90.00
_cell.angle_gamma   90.00
#
_symmetry.space_group_name_H-M   'P 1'
#
loop_
_entity.id
_entity.type
_entity.pdbx_description
1 polymer ?
#
loop_
_entity_poly.entity_id
_entity_poly.type
_entity_poly.pdbx_seq_one_letter_code
_entity_poly.pdbx_strand_id
1 'polypeptide(L)'
;MKEIINTFVDFALEQKKLQFSPNDLDAVLIKENIVKQENNLLSISNYEILIPYLFGRYQDKYGFQMSDSFEKNIEFIINILQHFDHTENFHNFLIFEKEVWKFIIRKANSNHNESFNTFLEAIDSENIPEYINNFSEAYSSLLPELNLTVDQILANTICLVEITKSDTEYNFNLGLILSGIREKSYSDYDFGIELLKKSVDLEDINDNILSAIVTGLYESKNIVFYNDILNELIEKDLKLNVIFFGLSKISNIQNRDCDIFIQIVEKYIGSYLYKTSVLALVFTILRSNEEKYHAYCFQKFLNEIDNENTAQYILGNLMLVKEYYPQKIEVVIKFIRQPYFSIEKHIRLLNGFLWHVRKICFFKNVVLNITDKKPFKSFIKSFQSYLFTLDKSDLDSFLIDLLTNNTASKRFLGVEIFHFLSDRVPYIFTLNILELSPLSQYKLWMSLTDDFNDPSQRIVPLLPLLDSSSELIRESFICKLEEISEDYGGHVPQALENNLDLQNPFYKNTLERIKVYISEYHKKNTELKNSIKEFNPYNTNYKLIRSFNDSFHKSMGKSINKDLENDSLLSILGGNTIQLAKGGGFRMGADQPISELSTFGSSFTMPRSYFINYNKYEIEKGLYRKKDWSDEDFAQIIKTLENE
;
A
#
# COMPACT_ATOMS: atom_id res chain seq x y z
N MET A 1 -29.56 1.33 -45.54
CA MET A 1 -28.85 0.90 -44.31
C MET A 1 -28.07 -0.39 -44.50
N LYS A 2 -28.72 -1.52 -44.84
CA LYS A 2 -28.04 -2.82 -45.05
C LYS A 2 -26.86 -2.76 -46.04
N GLU A 3 -27.05 -2.13 -47.20
CA GLU A 3 -25.98 -1.95 -48.19
C GLU A 3 -24.83 -1.09 -47.67
N ILE A 4 -25.14 -0.01 -46.94
CA ILE A 4 -24.14 0.90 -46.35
C ILE A 4 -23.28 0.15 -45.31
N ILE A 5 -23.88 -0.69 -44.47
CA ILE A 5 -23.15 -1.50 -43.48
C ILE A 5 -22.28 -2.56 -44.19
N ASN A 6 -22.80 -3.21 -45.24
CA ASN A 6 -22.01 -4.17 -46.02
C ASN A 6 -20.78 -3.52 -46.65
N THR A 7 -20.95 -2.36 -47.30
CA THR A 7 -19.84 -1.60 -47.88
C THR A 7 -18.82 -1.20 -46.81
N PHE A 8 -19.29 -0.79 -45.63
CA PHE A 8 -18.40 -0.44 -44.52
C PHE A 8 -17.63 -1.64 -43.98
N VAL A 9 -18.28 -2.80 -43.84
CA VAL A 9 -17.62 -4.04 -43.43
C VAL A 9 -16.57 -4.47 -44.45
N ASP A 10 -16.89 -4.43 -45.74
CA ASP A 10 -15.95 -4.75 -46.81
C ASP A 10 -14.71 -3.83 -46.75
N PHE A 11 -14.94 -2.53 -46.54
CA PHE A 11 -13.87 -1.55 -46.34
C PHE A 11 -13.02 -1.84 -45.09
N ALA A 12 -13.64 -2.15 -43.95
CA ALA A 12 -12.93 -2.51 -42.71
C ALA A 12 -12.07 -3.77 -42.88
N LEU A 13 -12.57 -4.76 -43.63
CA LEU A 13 -11.88 -6.01 -43.92
C LEU A 13 -10.68 -5.83 -44.87
N GLU A 14 -10.82 -4.97 -45.89
CA GLU A 14 -9.73 -4.62 -46.80
C GLU A 14 -8.60 -3.88 -46.09
N GLN A 15 -8.96 -2.90 -45.25
CA GLN A 15 -7.99 -2.09 -44.51
C GLN A 15 -7.39 -2.83 -43.31
N LYS A 16 -8.03 -3.89 -42.82
CA LYS A 16 -7.65 -4.62 -41.59
C LYS A 16 -7.57 -3.74 -40.35
N LYS A 17 -8.35 -2.65 -40.32
CA LYS A 17 -8.35 -1.64 -39.25
C LYS A 17 -9.74 -1.49 -38.63
N LEU A 18 -9.76 -1.02 -37.39
CA LEU A 18 -10.97 -0.72 -36.60
C LEU A 18 -11.13 0.79 -36.32
N GLN A 19 -10.30 1.62 -36.96
CA GLN A 19 -10.35 3.09 -36.94
C GLN A 19 -10.08 3.62 -38.34
N PHE A 20 -10.75 4.72 -38.68
CA PHE A 20 -10.79 5.26 -40.04
C PHE A 20 -10.68 6.79 -40.04
N SER A 21 -10.29 7.38 -41.16
CA SER A 21 -10.28 8.84 -41.28
C SER A 21 -11.71 9.37 -41.53
N PRO A 22 -12.02 10.61 -41.15
CA PRO A 22 -13.36 11.19 -41.35
C PRO A 22 -13.84 11.24 -42.80
N ASN A 23 -12.91 11.25 -43.75
CA ASN A 23 -13.20 11.30 -45.19
C ASN A 23 -13.48 9.92 -45.81
N ASP A 24 -13.23 8.85 -45.05
CA ASP A 24 -13.24 7.49 -45.58
C ASP A 24 -14.63 6.82 -45.51
N LEU A 25 -15.60 7.43 -44.81
CA LEU A 25 -16.86 6.79 -44.42
C LEU A 25 -18.11 7.62 -44.77
N ASP A 26 -19.22 6.92 -45.03
CA ASP A 26 -20.52 7.52 -45.29
C ASP A 26 -21.06 8.22 -44.02
N ALA A 27 -21.45 9.49 -44.16
CA ALA A 27 -22.00 10.31 -43.07
C ALA A 27 -23.25 9.70 -42.41
N VAL A 28 -23.96 8.79 -43.10
CA VAL A 28 -25.09 8.05 -42.54
C VAL A 28 -24.66 7.14 -41.38
N LEU A 29 -23.44 6.58 -41.38
CA LEU A 29 -22.93 5.73 -40.29
C LEU A 29 -22.74 6.51 -38.98
N ILE A 30 -22.35 7.79 -39.08
CA ILE A 30 -22.22 8.69 -37.93
C ILE A 30 -23.61 9.05 -37.41
N LYS A 31 -24.54 9.37 -38.32
CA LYS A 31 -25.92 9.75 -37.97
C LYS A 31 -26.66 8.63 -37.22
N GLU A 32 -26.41 7.37 -37.57
CA GLU A 32 -27.02 6.19 -36.94
C GLU A 32 -26.23 5.67 -35.73
N ASN A 33 -25.22 6.41 -35.24
CA ASN A 33 -24.37 6.02 -34.11
C ASN A 33 -23.66 4.65 -34.26
N ILE A 34 -23.37 4.24 -35.50
CA ILE A 34 -22.58 3.02 -35.78
C ILE A 34 -21.09 3.31 -35.65
N VAL A 35 -20.68 4.52 -36.05
CA VAL A 35 -19.33 5.06 -35.81
C VAL A 35 -19.43 6.40 -35.09
N LYS A 36 -18.44 6.70 -34.25
CA LYS A 36 -18.31 7.97 -33.53
C LYS A 36 -16.98 8.64 -33.87
N GLN A 37 -16.95 9.96 -33.82
CA GLN A 37 -15.73 10.73 -34.03
C GLN A 37 -15.04 10.98 -32.69
N GLU A 38 -13.80 10.50 -32.56
CA GLU A 38 -12.94 10.68 -31.38
C GLU A 38 -11.54 11.08 -31.86
N ASN A 39 -11.00 12.19 -31.36
CA ASN A 39 -9.64 12.65 -31.65
C ASN A 39 -9.30 12.71 -33.16
N ASN A 40 -10.19 13.26 -33.98
CA ASN A 40 -10.06 13.34 -35.45
C ASN A 40 -10.04 12.01 -36.21
N LEU A 41 -10.39 10.90 -35.55
CA LEU A 41 -10.59 9.58 -36.16
C LEU A 41 -12.04 9.12 -35.95
N LEU A 42 -12.51 8.23 -36.82
CA LEU A 42 -13.78 7.54 -36.69
C LEU A 42 -13.54 6.16 -36.06
N SER A 43 -14.15 5.89 -34.90
CA SER A 43 -14.14 4.59 -34.22
C SER A 43 -15.52 3.94 -34.30
N ILE A 44 -15.58 2.62 -34.33
CA ILE A 44 -16.85 1.89 -34.27
C ILE A 44 -17.45 2.07 -32.88
N SER A 45 -18.68 2.57 -32.80
CA SER A 45 -19.42 2.77 -31.55
C SER A 45 -20.41 1.64 -31.27
N ASN A 46 -20.88 0.93 -32.30
CA ASN A 46 -21.83 -0.17 -32.15
C ASN A 46 -21.34 -1.43 -32.87
N TYR A 47 -20.54 -2.21 -32.17
CA TYR A 47 -20.01 -3.48 -32.67
C TYR A 47 -21.10 -4.54 -32.83
N GLU A 48 -22.12 -4.58 -31.96
CA GLU A 48 -23.20 -5.58 -32.02
C GLU A 48 -23.95 -5.55 -33.36
N ILE A 49 -24.17 -4.37 -33.95
CA ILE A 49 -24.77 -4.24 -35.29
C ILE A 49 -23.83 -4.74 -36.39
N LEU A 50 -22.52 -4.58 -36.23
CA LEU A 50 -21.52 -4.83 -37.27
C LEU A 50 -21.09 -6.30 -37.33
N ILE A 51 -20.93 -6.96 -36.18
CA ILE A 51 -20.46 -8.35 -36.08
C ILE A 51 -21.26 -9.34 -36.95
N PRO A 52 -22.61 -9.29 -37.03
CA PRO A 52 -23.37 -10.22 -37.88
C PRO A 52 -23.01 -10.14 -39.36
N TYR A 53 -22.75 -8.93 -39.88
CA TYR A 53 -22.37 -8.71 -41.27
C TYR A 53 -20.93 -9.15 -41.54
N LEU A 54 -20.02 -8.81 -40.62
CA LEU A 54 -18.62 -9.23 -40.66
C LEU A 54 -18.49 -10.75 -40.61
N PHE A 55 -19.26 -11.40 -39.73
CA PHE A 55 -19.33 -12.85 -39.63
C PHE A 55 -19.80 -13.48 -40.95
N GLY A 56 -20.87 -12.95 -41.55
CA GLY A 56 -21.37 -13.43 -42.85
C GLY A 56 -20.31 -13.35 -43.95
N ARG A 57 -19.55 -12.26 -44.03
CA ARG A 57 -18.43 -12.12 -44.99
C ARG A 57 -17.33 -13.15 -44.78
N TYR A 58 -16.98 -13.45 -43.54
CA TYR A 58 -15.99 -14.48 -43.24
C TYR A 58 -16.49 -15.90 -43.51
N GLN A 59 -17.78 -16.18 -43.28
CA GLN A 59 -18.38 -17.45 -43.68
C GLN A 59 -18.29 -17.66 -45.18
N ASP A 60 -18.65 -16.65 -45.98
CA ASP A 60 -18.57 -16.71 -47.44
C ASP A 60 -17.11 -16.86 -47.92
N LYS A 61 -16.18 -16.10 -47.32
CA LYS A 61 -14.77 -16.09 -47.71
C LYS A 61 -14.02 -17.38 -47.38
N TYR A 62 -14.27 -17.95 -46.20
CA TYR A 62 -13.58 -19.15 -45.73
C TYR A 62 -14.39 -20.44 -45.95
N GLY A 63 -15.58 -20.35 -46.53
CA GLY A 63 -16.49 -21.48 -46.66
C GLY A 63 -16.88 -22.09 -45.31
N PHE A 64 -16.82 -21.29 -44.24
CA PHE A 64 -17.00 -21.78 -42.88
C PHE A 64 -18.48 -21.98 -42.56
N GLN A 65 -18.82 -23.19 -42.11
CA GLN A 65 -20.11 -23.50 -41.52
C GLN A 65 -19.93 -23.67 -40.01
N MET A 66 -20.79 -23.01 -39.24
CA MET A 66 -20.87 -23.22 -37.79
C MET A 66 -21.03 -24.71 -37.51
N SER A 67 -20.15 -25.23 -36.66
CA SER A 67 -20.15 -26.64 -36.29
C SER A 67 -20.95 -26.86 -35.02
N ASP A 68 -21.53 -28.05 -34.90
CA ASP A 68 -22.10 -28.61 -33.66
C ASP A 68 -21.04 -28.91 -32.57
N SER A 69 -19.78 -28.59 -32.83
CA SER A 69 -18.67 -28.75 -31.88
C SER A 69 -18.05 -27.38 -31.72
N PHE A 70 -18.08 -26.87 -30.49
CA PHE A 70 -17.69 -25.50 -30.21
C PHE A 70 -16.20 -25.24 -30.46
N GLU A 71 -15.34 -26.27 -30.36
CA GLU A 71 -13.90 -26.14 -30.64
C GLU A 71 -13.63 -25.62 -32.06
N LYS A 72 -14.36 -26.11 -33.06
CA LYS A 72 -14.21 -25.64 -34.44
C LYS A 72 -14.65 -24.20 -34.64
N ASN A 73 -15.57 -23.72 -33.80
CA ASN A 73 -16.00 -22.33 -33.80
C ASN A 73 -14.90 -21.41 -33.19
N ILE A 74 -14.08 -21.93 -32.27
CA ILE A 74 -12.94 -21.20 -31.68
C ILE A 74 -11.83 -20.95 -32.70
N GLU A 75 -11.47 -21.97 -33.49
CA GLU A 75 -10.50 -21.78 -34.59
C GLU A 75 -10.96 -20.67 -35.54
N PHE A 76 -12.26 -20.59 -35.80
CA PHE A 76 -12.85 -19.53 -36.61
C PHE A 76 -12.78 -18.16 -35.94
N ILE A 77 -13.04 -18.07 -34.63
CA ILE A 77 -12.85 -16.83 -33.85
C ILE A 77 -11.40 -16.34 -34.00
N ILE A 78 -10.43 -17.21 -33.76
CA ILE A 78 -9.01 -16.86 -33.82
C ILE A 78 -8.63 -16.33 -35.20
N ASN A 79 -9.13 -16.95 -36.28
CA ASN A 79 -8.92 -16.48 -37.65
C ASN A 79 -9.50 -15.09 -37.91
N ILE A 80 -10.69 -14.78 -37.36
CA ILE A 80 -11.28 -13.43 -37.45
C ILE A 80 -10.38 -12.42 -36.72
N LEU A 81 -9.96 -12.73 -35.49
CA LEU A 81 -9.17 -11.83 -34.65
C LEU A 81 -7.78 -11.55 -35.25
N GLN A 82 -7.11 -12.57 -35.80
CA GLN A 82 -5.79 -12.43 -36.44
C GLN A 82 -5.82 -11.59 -37.73
N HIS A 83 -6.99 -11.37 -38.33
CA HIS A 83 -7.10 -10.58 -39.55
C HIS A 83 -6.95 -9.07 -39.30
N PHE A 84 -7.16 -8.58 -38.07
CA PHE A 84 -7.09 -7.17 -37.72
C PHE A 84 -5.78 -6.78 -37.04
N ASP A 85 -5.24 -5.60 -37.39
CA ASP A 85 -4.07 -5.04 -36.73
C ASP A 85 -4.43 -4.44 -35.37
N HIS A 86 -3.73 -4.86 -34.33
CA HIS A 86 -3.94 -4.46 -32.94
C HIS A 86 -2.85 -3.52 -32.40
N THR A 87 -1.82 -3.19 -33.20
CA THR A 87 -0.65 -2.42 -32.75
C THR A 87 -0.93 -0.93 -32.55
N GLU A 88 -1.75 -0.31 -33.40
CA GLU A 88 -2.06 1.13 -33.33
C GLU A 88 -3.25 1.43 -32.39
N ASN A 89 -4.10 0.45 -32.05
CA ASN A 89 -5.34 0.71 -31.32
C ASN A 89 -5.90 -0.51 -30.55
N PHE A 90 -5.18 -0.90 -29.50
CA PHE A 90 -5.50 -2.05 -28.65
C PHE A 90 -6.89 -1.98 -27.98
N HIS A 91 -7.37 -0.79 -27.60
CA HIS A 91 -8.64 -0.65 -26.88
C HIS A 91 -9.85 -1.06 -27.73
N ASN A 92 -9.94 -0.59 -28.97
CA ASN A 92 -11.04 -0.94 -29.87
C ASN A 92 -10.99 -2.42 -30.29
N PHE A 93 -9.78 -2.99 -30.38
CA PHE A 93 -9.60 -4.41 -30.64
C PHE A 93 -10.17 -5.26 -29.50
N LEU A 94 -9.92 -4.91 -28.23
CA LEU A 94 -10.49 -5.63 -27.08
C LEU A 94 -12.03 -5.60 -27.07
N ILE A 95 -12.65 -4.46 -27.44
CA ILE A 95 -14.12 -4.37 -27.53
C ILE A 95 -14.63 -5.27 -28.66
N PHE A 96 -13.98 -5.21 -29.82
CA PHE A 96 -14.31 -6.06 -30.97
C PHE A 96 -14.22 -7.55 -30.61
N GLU A 97 -13.12 -7.96 -29.98
CA GLU A 97 -12.90 -9.34 -29.56
C GLU A 97 -14.04 -9.86 -28.67
N LYS A 98 -14.42 -9.09 -27.64
CA LYS A 98 -15.54 -9.45 -26.75
C LYS A 98 -16.85 -9.64 -27.48
N GLU A 99 -17.18 -8.76 -28.42
CA GLU A 99 -18.43 -8.83 -29.18
C GLU A 99 -18.44 -9.99 -30.20
N VAL A 100 -17.27 -10.36 -30.77
CA VAL A 100 -17.14 -11.57 -31.60
C VAL A 100 -17.43 -12.82 -30.77
N TRP A 101 -16.83 -12.95 -29.58
CA TRP A 101 -17.07 -14.08 -28.68
C TRP A 101 -18.55 -14.19 -28.30
N LYS A 102 -19.18 -13.08 -27.89
CA LYS A 102 -20.60 -13.05 -27.55
C LYS A 102 -21.47 -13.52 -28.72
N PHE A 103 -21.26 -12.97 -29.90
CA PHE A 103 -22.06 -13.32 -31.08
C PHE A 103 -22.00 -14.81 -31.40
N ILE A 104 -20.81 -15.41 -31.32
CA ILE A 104 -20.59 -16.81 -31.66
C ILE A 104 -21.18 -17.75 -30.60
N ILE A 105 -21.03 -17.44 -29.32
CA ILE A 105 -21.69 -18.18 -28.23
C ILE A 105 -23.22 -18.13 -28.40
N ARG A 106 -23.78 -16.94 -28.62
CA ARG A 106 -25.23 -16.73 -28.82
C ARG A 106 -25.75 -17.51 -30.03
N LYS A 107 -25.00 -17.52 -31.14
CA LYS A 107 -25.35 -18.29 -32.36
C LYS A 107 -25.24 -19.80 -32.16
N ALA A 108 -24.19 -20.28 -31.50
CA ALA A 108 -24.00 -21.70 -31.25
C ALA A 108 -25.16 -22.25 -30.39
N ASN A 109 -25.53 -21.54 -29.33
CA ASN A 109 -26.67 -21.94 -28.50
C ASN A 109 -28.01 -21.85 -29.24
N SER A 110 -28.30 -20.76 -29.95
CA SER A 110 -29.61 -20.58 -30.60
C SER A 110 -29.82 -21.45 -31.85
N ASN A 111 -28.77 -21.73 -32.64
CA ASN A 111 -28.90 -22.51 -33.88
C ASN A 111 -28.68 -24.02 -33.68
N HIS A 112 -27.79 -24.39 -32.76
CA HIS A 112 -27.34 -25.79 -32.59
C HIS A 112 -27.69 -26.36 -31.20
N ASN A 113 -28.37 -25.60 -30.33
CA ASN A 113 -28.63 -25.98 -28.94
C ASN A 113 -27.35 -26.37 -28.18
N GLU A 114 -26.23 -25.74 -28.51
CA GLU A 114 -24.95 -25.99 -27.87
C GLU A 114 -25.04 -25.70 -26.37
N SER A 115 -24.54 -26.64 -25.58
CA SER A 115 -24.56 -26.56 -24.11
C SER A 115 -23.22 -26.14 -23.53
N PHE A 116 -22.13 -26.24 -24.32
CA PHE A 116 -20.75 -25.95 -23.93
C PHE A 116 -20.13 -26.91 -22.90
N ASN A 117 -20.90 -27.82 -22.30
CA ASN A 117 -20.41 -28.79 -21.31
C ASN A 117 -19.24 -29.61 -21.85
N THR A 118 -19.42 -30.27 -23.00
CA THR A 118 -18.40 -31.13 -23.62
C THR A 118 -17.11 -30.36 -23.92
N PHE A 119 -17.26 -29.11 -24.38
CA PHE A 119 -16.13 -28.22 -24.66
C PHE A 119 -15.38 -27.88 -23.38
N LEU A 120 -16.08 -27.53 -22.31
CA LEU A 120 -15.45 -27.17 -21.05
C LEU A 120 -14.79 -28.38 -20.37
N GLU A 121 -15.43 -29.55 -20.41
CA GLU A 121 -14.89 -30.81 -19.88
C GLU A 121 -13.63 -31.28 -20.62
N ALA A 122 -13.45 -30.89 -21.88
CA ALA A 122 -12.27 -31.24 -22.67
C ALA A 122 -11.03 -30.39 -22.34
N ILE A 123 -11.17 -29.32 -21.54
CA ILE A 123 -10.06 -28.43 -21.18
C ILE A 123 -9.19 -29.08 -20.10
N ASP A 124 -7.90 -29.16 -20.38
CA ASP A 124 -6.90 -29.58 -19.40
C ASP A 124 -6.68 -28.49 -18.35
N SER A 125 -6.99 -28.78 -17.08
CA SER A 125 -6.77 -27.87 -15.96
C SER A 125 -5.30 -27.53 -15.73
N GLU A 126 -4.36 -28.37 -16.16
CA GLU A 126 -2.92 -28.09 -16.06
C GLU A 126 -2.41 -27.16 -17.17
N ASN A 127 -3.20 -27.01 -18.26
CA ASN A 127 -2.82 -26.22 -19.43
C ASN A 127 -4.01 -25.44 -19.99
N ILE A 128 -4.44 -24.43 -19.23
CA ILE A 128 -5.61 -23.61 -19.56
C ILE A 128 -5.33 -22.75 -20.80
N PRO A 129 -6.11 -22.89 -21.88
CA PRO A 129 -5.94 -22.07 -23.07
C PRO A 129 -6.21 -20.58 -22.82
N GLU A 130 -5.46 -19.70 -23.49
CA GLU A 130 -5.59 -18.24 -23.33
C GLU A 130 -7.01 -17.71 -23.60
N TYR A 131 -7.75 -18.36 -24.52
CA TYR A 131 -9.09 -17.95 -24.91
C TYR A 131 -10.17 -18.21 -23.84
N ILE A 132 -9.88 -18.99 -22.79
CA ILE A 132 -10.87 -19.31 -21.75
C ILE A 132 -11.33 -18.08 -20.98
N ASN A 133 -10.46 -17.09 -20.81
CA ASN A 133 -10.84 -15.83 -20.17
C ASN A 133 -11.92 -15.10 -21.00
N ASN A 134 -11.72 -15.02 -22.32
CA ASN A 134 -12.66 -14.39 -23.24
C ASN A 134 -13.98 -15.15 -23.32
N PHE A 135 -13.92 -16.50 -23.37
CA PHE A 135 -15.10 -17.33 -23.30
C PHE A 135 -15.88 -17.11 -22.00
N SER A 136 -15.19 -17.14 -20.86
CA SER A 136 -15.81 -16.97 -19.53
C SER A 136 -16.50 -15.62 -19.40
N GLU A 137 -15.86 -14.54 -19.87
CA GLU A 137 -16.44 -13.20 -19.86
C GLU A 137 -17.70 -13.13 -20.75
N ALA A 138 -17.60 -13.60 -22.00
CA ALA A 138 -18.72 -13.55 -22.95
C ALA A 138 -19.88 -14.45 -22.51
N TYR A 139 -19.61 -15.70 -22.12
CA TYR A 139 -20.59 -16.65 -21.61
C TYR A 139 -21.33 -16.09 -20.39
N SER A 140 -20.60 -15.58 -19.40
CA SER A 140 -21.21 -15.05 -18.18
C SER A 140 -22.11 -13.85 -18.45
N SER A 141 -21.71 -12.98 -19.39
CA SER A 141 -22.51 -11.82 -19.79
C SER A 141 -23.79 -12.20 -20.54
N LEU A 142 -23.78 -13.30 -21.29
CA LEU A 142 -24.91 -13.77 -22.08
C LEU A 142 -25.81 -14.75 -21.34
N LEU A 143 -25.39 -15.28 -20.19
CA LEU A 143 -26.09 -16.33 -19.47
C LEU A 143 -27.61 -16.09 -19.29
N PRO A 144 -28.09 -14.87 -19.00
CA PRO A 144 -29.53 -14.59 -18.95
C PRO A 144 -30.30 -14.88 -20.24
N GLU A 145 -29.65 -14.70 -21.39
CA GLU A 145 -30.22 -14.83 -22.74
C GLU A 145 -30.09 -16.25 -23.31
N LEU A 146 -29.19 -17.08 -22.78
CA LEU A 146 -28.93 -18.42 -23.28
C LEU A 146 -30.09 -19.37 -22.93
N ASN A 147 -30.50 -20.17 -23.90
CA ASN A 147 -31.50 -21.22 -23.73
C ASN A 147 -30.84 -22.49 -23.20
N LEU A 148 -30.44 -22.46 -21.94
CA LEU A 148 -29.80 -23.57 -21.23
C LEU A 148 -30.68 -24.05 -20.08
N THR A 149 -30.68 -25.36 -19.86
CA THR A 149 -31.33 -25.98 -18.70
C THR A 149 -30.53 -25.72 -17.42
N VAL A 150 -31.18 -25.87 -16.26
CA VAL A 150 -30.53 -25.72 -14.96
C VAL A 150 -29.31 -26.64 -14.82
N ASP A 151 -29.40 -27.88 -15.29
CA ASP A 151 -28.31 -28.85 -15.20
C ASP A 151 -27.10 -28.45 -16.07
N GLN A 152 -27.36 -27.89 -17.25
CA GLN A 152 -26.31 -27.39 -18.14
C GLN A 152 -25.62 -26.15 -17.56
N ILE A 153 -26.37 -25.18 -17.03
CA ILE A 153 -25.76 -23.99 -16.40
C ILE A 153 -24.92 -24.41 -15.19
N LEU A 154 -25.44 -25.32 -14.36
CA LEU A 154 -24.75 -25.77 -13.17
C LEU A 154 -23.45 -26.51 -13.51
N ALA A 155 -23.49 -27.45 -14.48
CA ALA A 155 -22.32 -28.17 -14.95
C ALA A 155 -21.24 -27.21 -15.52
N ASN A 156 -21.63 -26.32 -16.42
CA ASN A 156 -20.74 -25.30 -16.99
C ASN A 156 -20.09 -24.43 -15.91
N THR A 157 -20.88 -23.98 -14.94
CA THR A 157 -20.42 -23.09 -13.86
C THR A 157 -19.41 -23.78 -12.97
N ILE A 158 -19.68 -25.04 -12.58
CA ILE A 158 -18.75 -25.84 -11.76
C ILE A 158 -17.43 -26.02 -12.50
N CYS A 159 -17.48 -26.37 -13.79
CA CYS A 159 -16.30 -26.54 -14.62
C CYS A 159 -15.49 -25.23 -14.76
N LEU A 160 -16.16 -24.12 -15.08
CA LEU A 160 -15.52 -22.81 -15.21
C LEU A 160 -14.88 -22.33 -13.90
N VAL A 161 -15.53 -22.55 -12.76
CA VAL A 161 -14.98 -22.19 -11.44
C VAL A 161 -13.72 -22.99 -11.12
N GLU A 162 -13.69 -24.28 -11.48
CA GLU A 162 -12.50 -25.12 -11.26
C GLU A 162 -11.36 -24.75 -12.22
N ILE A 163 -11.65 -24.55 -13.50
CA ILE A 163 -10.66 -24.12 -14.50
C ILE A 163 -10.09 -22.74 -14.16
N THR A 164 -10.92 -21.81 -13.66
CA THR A 164 -10.47 -20.44 -13.37
C THR A 164 -9.97 -20.26 -11.93
N LYS A 165 -9.83 -21.34 -11.17
CA LYS A 165 -9.34 -21.30 -9.79
C LYS A 165 -7.94 -20.70 -9.73
N SER A 166 -7.73 -19.79 -8.78
CA SER A 166 -6.47 -19.10 -8.59
C SER A 166 -6.20 -18.88 -7.12
N ASP A 167 -4.94 -19.03 -6.72
CA ASP A 167 -4.46 -18.73 -5.36
C ASP A 167 -4.26 -17.21 -5.12
N THR A 168 -4.55 -16.38 -6.13
CA THR A 168 -4.43 -14.92 -5.99
C THR A 168 -5.53 -14.35 -5.08
N GLU A 169 -5.23 -13.25 -4.38
CA GLU A 169 -6.20 -12.54 -3.52
C GLU A 169 -7.42 -12.02 -4.29
N TYR A 170 -7.29 -11.78 -5.60
CA TYR A 170 -8.38 -11.36 -6.47
C TYR A 170 -8.45 -12.23 -7.73
N ASN A 171 -9.54 -12.99 -7.85
CA ASN A 171 -9.84 -13.81 -9.01
C ASN A 171 -10.92 -13.13 -9.87
N PHE A 172 -10.48 -12.39 -10.88
CA PHE A 172 -11.37 -11.63 -11.79
C PHE A 172 -12.36 -12.54 -12.52
N ASN A 173 -11.89 -13.68 -13.03
CA ASN A 173 -12.70 -14.62 -13.82
C ASN A 173 -13.82 -15.24 -12.98
N LEU A 174 -13.50 -15.68 -11.76
CA LEU A 174 -14.51 -16.15 -10.81
C LEU A 174 -15.57 -15.07 -10.56
N GLY A 175 -15.16 -13.81 -10.39
CA GLY A 175 -16.08 -12.68 -10.25
C GLY A 175 -17.08 -12.55 -11.41
N LEU A 176 -16.61 -12.70 -12.65
CA LEU A 176 -17.45 -12.64 -13.86
C LEU A 176 -18.46 -13.79 -13.89
N ILE A 177 -18.02 -15.02 -13.66
CA ILE A 177 -18.86 -16.22 -13.65
C ILE A 177 -19.99 -16.09 -12.63
N LEU A 178 -19.65 -15.69 -11.41
CA LEU A 178 -20.62 -15.48 -10.34
C LEU A 178 -21.60 -14.34 -10.66
N SER A 179 -21.15 -13.28 -11.36
CA SER A 179 -22.03 -12.21 -11.80
C SER A 179 -23.05 -12.69 -12.83
N GLY A 180 -22.66 -13.56 -13.77
CA GLY A 180 -23.58 -14.15 -14.74
C GLY A 180 -24.67 -14.98 -14.07
N ILE A 181 -24.30 -15.82 -13.09
CA ILE A 181 -25.24 -16.66 -12.32
C ILE A 181 -26.21 -15.81 -11.51
N ARG A 182 -25.71 -14.75 -10.86
CA ARG A 182 -26.54 -13.77 -10.15
C ARG A 182 -27.54 -13.12 -11.09
N GLU A 183 -27.10 -12.65 -12.26
CA GLU A 183 -27.98 -11.99 -13.23
C GLU A 183 -29.03 -12.95 -13.80
N LYS A 184 -28.66 -14.20 -14.11
CA LYS A 184 -29.63 -15.22 -14.53
C LYS A 184 -30.70 -15.44 -13.46
N SER A 185 -30.29 -15.61 -12.21
CA SER A 185 -31.21 -15.81 -11.07
C SER A 185 -32.06 -14.57 -10.75
N TYR A 186 -31.55 -13.38 -11.07
CA TYR A 186 -32.28 -12.12 -10.94
C TYR A 186 -33.36 -11.97 -12.02
N SER A 187 -32.98 -12.19 -13.28
CA SER A 187 -33.82 -12.03 -14.46
C SER A 187 -34.94 -13.08 -14.58
N ASP A 188 -34.68 -14.31 -14.14
CA ASP A 188 -35.60 -15.45 -14.21
C ASP A 188 -35.72 -16.12 -12.83
N TYR A 189 -36.70 -15.65 -12.05
CA TYR A 189 -36.87 -16.05 -10.65
C TYR A 189 -37.16 -17.55 -10.49
N ASP A 190 -38.07 -18.10 -11.28
CA ASP A 190 -38.47 -19.51 -11.16
C ASP A 190 -37.31 -20.44 -11.53
N PHE A 191 -36.55 -20.08 -12.57
CA PHE A 191 -35.30 -20.77 -12.92
C PHE A 191 -34.28 -20.70 -11.79
N GLY A 192 -34.10 -19.52 -11.18
CA GLY A 192 -33.20 -19.33 -10.05
C GLY A 192 -33.59 -20.19 -8.84
N ILE A 193 -34.89 -20.35 -8.55
CA ILE A 193 -35.38 -21.23 -7.46
C ILE A 193 -35.04 -22.70 -7.75
N GLU A 194 -35.24 -23.16 -8.99
CA GLU A 194 -34.87 -24.53 -9.36
C GLU A 194 -33.36 -24.74 -9.24
N LEU A 195 -32.57 -23.77 -9.71
CA LEU A 195 -31.10 -23.78 -9.59
C LEU A 195 -30.66 -23.81 -8.13
N LEU A 196 -31.28 -23.02 -7.25
CA LEU A 196 -30.99 -23.03 -5.81
C LEU A 196 -31.29 -24.41 -5.19
N LYS A 197 -32.47 -24.98 -5.46
CA LYS A 197 -32.86 -26.29 -4.90
C LYS A 197 -31.87 -27.38 -5.29
N LYS A 198 -31.54 -27.50 -6.58
CA LYS A 198 -30.55 -28.47 -7.06
C LYS A 198 -29.17 -28.22 -6.46
N SER A 199 -28.77 -26.95 -6.32
CA SER A 199 -27.45 -26.59 -5.82
C SER A 199 -27.28 -26.86 -4.32
N VAL A 200 -28.33 -26.68 -3.51
CA VAL A 200 -28.27 -26.92 -2.05
C VAL A 200 -28.06 -28.39 -1.72
N ASP A 201 -28.60 -29.28 -2.54
CA ASP A 201 -28.51 -30.74 -2.37
C ASP A 201 -27.14 -31.33 -2.79
N LEU A 202 -26.28 -30.52 -3.42
CA LEU A 202 -24.93 -30.95 -3.80
C LEU A 202 -23.95 -30.78 -2.63
N GLU A 203 -23.29 -31.88 -2.24
CA GLU A 203 -22.32 -31.88 -1.14
C GLU A 203 -21.11 -30.98 -1.44
N ASP A 204 -20.54 -31.09 -2.65
CA ASP A 204 -19.25 -30.46 -3.04
C ASP A 204 -19.37 -29.19 -3.90
N ILE A 205 -20.52 -28.52 -3.90
CA ILE A 205 -20.66 -27.28 -4.68
C ILE A 205 -19.85 -26.14 -4.06
N ASN A 206 -19.22 -25.31 -4.90
CA ASN A 206 -18.52 -24.11 -4.46
C ASN A 206 -19.50 -23.11 -3.80
N ASP A 207 -19.25 -22.77 -2.54
CA ASP A 207 -20.05 -21.83 -1.73
C ASP A 207 -20.29 -20.48 -2.42
N ASN A 208 -19.38 -20.02 -3.28
CA ASN A 208 -19.56 -18.76 -3.99
C ASN A 208 -20.70 -18.82 -5.02
N ILE A 209 -20.92 -19.98 -5.66
CA ILE A 209 -21.99 -20.18 -6.66
C ILE A 209 -23.35 -20.02 -5.97
N LEU A 210 -23.57 -20.78 -4.89
CA LEU A 210 -24.78 -20.68 -4.07
C LEU A 210 -24.98 -19.26 -3.52
N SER A 211 -23.92 -18.59 -3.05
CA SER A 211 -23.99 -17.21 -2.59
C SER A 211 -24.48 -16.26 -3.69
N ALA A 212 -24.02 -16.45 -4.94
CA ALA A 212 -24.43 -15.64 -6.09
C ALA A 212 -25.90 -15.88 -6.46
N ILE A 213 -26.37 -17.14 -6.42
CA ILE A 213 -27.78 -17.50 -6.64
C ILE A 213 -28.66 -16.82 -5.59
N VAL A 214 -28.32 -16.95 -4.30
CA VAL A 214 -29.05 -16.30 -3.20
C VAL A 214 -29.10 -14.79 -3.38
N THR A 215 -27.98 -14.17 -3.79
CA THR A 215 -27.92 -12.73 -4.06
C THR A 215 -28.92 -12.33 -5.16
N GLY A 216 -28.90 -13.02 -6.30
CA GLY A 216 -29.76 -12.69 -7.46
C GLY A 216 -31.25 -12.89 -7.16
N LEU A 217 -31.60 -13.99 -6.50
CA LEU A 217 -32.98 -14.27 -6.08
C LEU A 217 -33.51 -13.24 -5.09
N TYR A 218 -32.69 -12.87 -4.10
CA TYR A 218 -33.06 -11.82 -3.15
C TYR A 218 -33.22 -10.48 -3.84
N GLU A 219 -32.36 -10.12 -4.80
CA GLU A 219 -32.54 -8.87 -5.55
C GLU A 219 -33.78 -8.87 -6.46
N SER A 220 -34.23 -10.05 -6.91
CA SER A 220 -35.41 -10.20 -7.76
C SER A 220 -36.73 -10.01 -7.00
N LYS A 221 -36.87 -10.65 -5.83
CA LYS A 221 -38.14 -10.69 -5.05
C LYS A 221 -38.05 -10.18 -3.62
N ASN A 222 -36.85 -9.81 -3.18
CA ASN A 222 -36.56 -9.23 -1.87
C ASN A 222 -37.19 -10.06 -0.72
N ILE A 223 -37.90 -9.42 0.20
CA ILE A 223 -38.50 -10.04 1.38
C ILE A 223 -39.46 -11.20 1.09
N VAL A 224 -40.03 -11.27 -0.12
CA VAL A 224 -40.89 -12.39 -0.52
C VAL A 224 -40.07 -13.68 -0.61
N PHE A 225 -38.92 -13.63 -1.29
CA PHE A 225 -37.99 -14.77 -1.36
C PHE A 225 -37.47 -15.15 0.04
N TYR A 226 -37.22 -14.16 0.90
CA TYR A 226 -36.83 -14.42 2.28
C TYR A 226 -37.87 -15.26 3.03
N ASN A 227 -39.12 -14.80 3.04
CA ASN A 227 -40.19 -15.44 3.80
C ASN A 227 -40.57 -16.81 3.22
N ASP A 228 -40.64 -16.92 1.90
CA ASP A 228 -41.18 -18.11 1.24
C ASP A 228 -40.18 -19.27 1.20
N ILE A 229 -38.87 -18.98 1.17
CA ILE A 229 -37.83 -19.99 0.92
C ILE A 229 -36.64 -19.85 1.89
N LEU A 230 -36.04 -18.65 1.97
CA LEU A 230 -34.76 -18.51 2.67
C LEU A 230 -34.87 -18.73 4.17
N ASN A 231 -35.97 -18.28 4.80
CA ASN A 231 -36.20 -18.46 6.23
C ASN A 231 -36.31 -19.95 6.59
N GLU A 232 -36.95 -20.77 5.75
CA GLU A 232 -37.03 -22.22 5.96
C GLU A 232 -35.63 -22.87 5.92
N LEU A 233 -34.78 -22.47 4.96
CA LEU A 233 -33.41 -22.96 4.87
C LEU A 233 -32.57 -22.55 6.09
N ILE A 234 -32.77 -21.32 6.57
CA ILE A 234 -32.10 -20.81 7.78
C ILE A 234 -32.58 -21.55 9.02
N GLU A 235 -33.88 -21.81 9.17
CA GLU A 235 -34.44 -22.56 10.30
C GLU A 235 -33.98 -24.02 10.34
N LYS A 236 -33.67 -24.61 9.18
CA LYS A 236 -33.08 -25.95 9.04
C LYS A 236 -31.55 -25.97 9.18
N ASP A 237 -30.92 -24.82 9.43
CA ASP A 237 -29.47 -24.62 9.50
C ASP A 237 -28.70 -25.14 8.26
N LEU A 238 -29.33 -25.08 7.07
CA LEU A 238 -28.75 -25.56 5.81
C LEU A 238 -27.90 -24.46 5.16
N LYS A 239 -26.62 -24.76 4.91
CA LYS A 239 -25.66 -23.92 4.18
C LYS A 239 -25.66 -22.43 4.66
N LEU A 240 -25.80 -22.20 5.97
CA LEU A 240 -25.97 -20.85 6.55
C LEU A 240 -24.90 -19.82 6.15
N ASN A 241 -23.61 -20.21 6.17
CA ASN A 241 -22.53 -19.31 5.78
C ASN A 241 -22.72 -18.73 4.38
N VAL A 242 -23.15 -19.59 3.47
CA VAL A 242 -23.39 -19.28 2.06
C VAL A 242 -24.57 -18.32 1.91
N ILE A 243 -25.65 -18.59 2.63
CA ILE A 243 -26.82 -17.72 2.67
C ILE A 243 -26.44 -16.33 3.18
N PHE A 244 -25.72 -16.24 4.30
CA PHE A 244 -25.32 -14.97 4.89
C PHE A 244 -24.34 -14.20 4.00
N PHE A 245 -23.38 -14.88 3.35
CA PHE A 245 -22.52 -14.22 2.38
C PHE A 245 -23.29 -13.74 1.14
N GLY A 246 -24.26 -14.50 0.64
CA GLY A 246 -25.15 -14.08 -0.44
C GLY A 246 -25.93 -12.82 -0.07
N LEU A 247 -26.62 -12.84 1.08
CA LEU A 247 -27.32 -11.67 1.62
C LEU A 247 -26.38 -10.47 1.85
N SER A 248 -25.11 -10.69 2.18
CA SER A 248 -24.15 -9.60 2.36
C SER A 248 -23.74 -8.89 1.06
N LYS A 249 -24.03 -9.47 -0.11
CA LYS A 249 -23.63 -8.95 -1.43
C LYS A 249 -24.76 -8.19 -2.15
N ILE A 250 -25.95 -8.11 -1.56
CA ILE A 250 -27.07 -7.37 -2.15
C ILE A 250 -26.75 -5.88 -2.24
N SER A 251 -27.23 -5.25 -3.31
CA SER A 251 -26.90 -3.86 -3.66
C SER A 251 -27.90 -2.85 -3.11
N ASN A 252 -29.18 -3.19 -3.05
CA ASN A 252 -30.25 -2.29 -2.60
C ASN A 252 -30.87 -2.78 -1.29
N ILE A 253 -30.53 -2.12 -0.18
CA ILE A 253 -31.01 -2.46 1.16
C ILE A 253 -32.05 -1.47 1.61
N GLN A 254 -33.21 -2.00 2.02
CA GLN A 254 -34.30 -1.25 2.64
C GLN A 254 -34.32 -1.44 4.16
N ASN A 255 -35.03 -0.55 4.84
CA ASN A 255 -35.29 -0.60 6.28
C ASN A 255 -35.67 -1.99 6.84
N ARG A 256 -36.60 -2.68 6.18
CA ARG A 256 -37.05 -4.03 6.59
C ARG A 256 -35.94 -5.08 6.45
N ASP A 257 -35.08 -4.93 5.44
CA ASP A 257 -33.95 -5.85 5.23
C ASP A 257 -32.95 -5.70 6.38
N CYS A 258 -32.70 -4.46 6.83
CA CYS A 258 -31.87 -4.22 8.02
C CYS A 258 -32.43 -4.90 9.26
N ASP A 259 -33.75 -4.82 9.52
CA ASP A 259 -34.36 -5.47 10.68
C ASP A 259 -34.18 -7.00 10.64
N ILE A 260 -34.36 -7.62 9.46
CA ILE A 260 -34.13 -9.05 9.26
C ILE A 260 -32.66 -9.40 9.50
N PHE A 261 -31.74 -8.63 8.92
CA PHE A 261 -30.31 -8.91 9.04
C PHE A 261 -29.83 -8.76 10.48
N ILE A 262 -30.38 -7.79 11.22
CA ILE A 262 -30.13 -7.66 12.67
C ILE A 262 -30.60 -8.90 13.41
N GLN A 263 -31.79 -9.42 13.13
CA GLN A 263 -32.29 -10.64 13.78
C GLN A 263 -31.40 -11.85 13.51
N ILE A 264 -30.94 -12.00 12.26
CA ILE A 264 -29.97 -13.05 11.88
C ILE A 264 -28.66 -12.87 12.66
N VAL A 265 -28.15 -11.64 12.72
CA VAL A 265 -26.91 -11.32 13.45
C VAL A 265 -27.04 -11.69 14.92
N GLU A 266 -28.10 -11.25 15.59
CA GLU A 266 -28.30 -11.56 17.02
C GLU A 266 -28.42 -13.06 17.28
N LYS A 267 -29.06 -13.81 16.37
CA LYS A 267 -29.24 -15.26 16.52
C LYS A 267 -27.93 -16.03 16.35
N TYR A 268 -27.07 -15.64 15.40
CA TYR A 268 -25.92 -16.46 14.98
C TYR A 268 -24.54 -15.92 15.36
N ILE A 269 -24.39 -14.67 15.82
CA ILE A 269 -23.08 -14.07 16.13
C ILE A 269 -22.30 -14.81 17.24
N GLY A 270 -23.01 -15.50 18.14
CA GLY A 270 -22.39 -16.32 19.18
C GLY A 270 -21.66 -17.57 18.66
N SER A 271 -21.97 -18.02 17.44
CA SER A 271 -21.33 -19.18 16.82
C SER A 271 -20.03 -18.79 16.11
N TYR A 272 -18.92 -19.42 16.50
CA TYR A 272 -17.63 -19.23 15.83
C TYR A 272 -17.69 -19.60 14.33
N LEU A 273 -18.51 -20.59 13.97
CA LEU A 273 -18.62 -21.10 12.60
C LEU A 273 -19.22 -20.08 11.61
N TYR A 274 -20.12 -19.23 12.08
CA TYR A 274 -20.86 -18.28 11.24
C TYR A 274 -20.40 -16.83 11.44
N LYS A 275 -19.35 -16.63 12.24
CA LYS A 275 -19.01 -15.30 12.75
C LYS A 275 -18.65 -14.31 11.64
N THR A 276 -17.82 -14.76 10.70
CA THR A 276 -17.38 -13.93 9.57
C THR A 276 -18.54 -13.60 8.62
N SER A 277 -19.39 -14.57 8.30
CA SER A 277 -20.52 -14.38 7.38
C SER A 277 -21.61 -13.50 7.98
N VAL A 278 -21.84 -13.60 9.29
CA VAL A 278 -22.71 -12.69 10.04
C VAL A 278 -22.12 -11.28 10.12
N LEU A 279 -20.82 -11.13 10.35
CA LEU A 279 -20.16 -9.81 10.32
C LEU A 279 -20.24 -9.18 8.92
N ALA A 280 -20.23 -9.98 7.85
CA ALA A 280 -20.47 -9.50 6.49
C ALA A 280 -21.83 -8.80 6.38
N LEU A 281 -22.89 -9.36 6.98
CA LEU A 281 -24.21 -8.71 7.04
C LEU A 281 -24.15 -7.36 7.76
N VAL A 282 -23.40 -7.26 8.87
CA VAL A 282 -23.23 -5.99 9.61
C VAL A 282 -22.57 -4.94 8.72
N PHE A 283 -21.58 -5.30 7.89
CA PHE A 283 -21.01 -4.40 6.90
C PHE A 283 -21.99 -4.03 5.79
N THR A 284 -22.90 -4.92 5.41
CA THR A 284 -23.93 -4.60 4.41
C THR A 284 -24.96 -3.64 4.97
N ILE A 285 -25.37 -3.78 6.24
CA ILE A 285 -26.18 -2.78 6.94
C ILE A 285 -25.44 -1.43 7.01
N LEU A 286 -24.14 -1.44 7.34
CA LEU A 286 -23.36 -0.19 7.40
C LEU A 286 -23.22 0.50 6.03
N ARG A 287 -23.20 -0.27 4.94
CA ARG A 287 -23.15 0.26 3.57
C ARG A 287 -24.51 0.72 3.04
N SER A 288 -25.61 0.46 3.75
CA SER A 288 -26.93 0.91 3.34
C SER A 288 -27.13 2.40 3.64
N ASN A 289 -28.17 2.97 3.03
CA ASN A 289 -28.59 4.36 3.29
C ASN A 289 -29.37 4.52 4.61
N GLU A 290 -29.52 3.46 5.41
CA GLU A 290 -30.33 3.45 6.64
C GLU A 290 -29.49 3.81 7.87
N GLU A 291 -29.09 5.09 7.98
CA GLU A 291 -28.17 5.61 9.01
C GLU A 291 -28.57 5.29 10.46
N LYS A 292 -29.87 5.13 10.74
CA LYS A 292 -30.37 4.80 12.09
C LYS A 292 -29.81 3.48 12.64
N TYR A 293 -29.34 2.57 11.78
CA TYR A 293 -28.73 1.30 12.20
C TYR A 293 -27.21 1.34 12.29
N HIS A 294 -26.54 2.40 11.84
CA HIS A 294 -25.07 2.43 11.80
C HIS A 294 -24.45 2.42 13.21
N ALA A 295 -25.11 3.05 14.19
CA ALA A 295 -24.69 2.98 15.59
C ALA A 295 -24.67 1.52 16.11
N TYR A 296 -25.68 0.73 15.74
CA TYR A 296 -25.71 -0.71 16.05
C TYR A 296 -24.54 -1.44 15.40
N CYS A 297 -24.22 -1.15 14.14
CA CYS A 297 -23.10 -1.79 13.44
C CYS A 297 -21.76 -1.54 14.15
N PHE A 298 -21.47 -0.29 14.53
CA PHE A 298 -20.24 0.02 15.26
C PHE A 298 -20.21 -0.60 16.66
N GLN A 299 -21.34 -0.64 17.36
CA GLN A 299 -21.43 -1.35 18.64
C GLN A 299 -21.11 -2.85 18.48
N LYS A 300 -21.63 -3.49 17.42
CA LYS A 300 -21.30 -4.89 17.11
C LYS A 300 -19.82 -5.07 16.78
N PHE A 301 -19.23 -4.20 15.96
CA PHE A 301 -17.80 -4.29 15.68
C PHE A 301 -16.95 -4.15 16.94
N LEU A 302 -17.30 -3.22 17.84
CA LEU A 302 -16.63 -3.09 19.12
C LEU A 302 -16.72 -4.38 19.91
N ASN A 303 -17.90 -5.00 20.04
CA ASN A 303 -18.07 -6.25 20.79
C ASN A 303 -17.26 -7.42 20.21
N GLU A 304 -17.09 -7.47 18.88
CA GLU A 304 -16.46 -8.62 18.21
C GLU A 304 -14.95 -8.48 17.95
N ILE A 305 -14.34 -7.36 18.35
CA ILE A 305 -12.87 -7.19 18.27
C ILE A 305 -12.10 -8.11 19.21
N ASP A 306 -12.72 -8.73 20.22
CA ASP A 306 -11.96 -9.47 21.24
C ASP A 306 -11.31 -10.76 20.70
N ASN A 307 -11.69 -11.22 19.50
CA ASN A 307 -11.02 -12.31 18.77
C ASN A 307 -10.17 -11.77 17.61
N GLU A 308 -8.98 -12.35 17.41
CA GLU A 308 -8.01 -11.85 16.41
C GLU A 308 -8.50 -12.03 14.97
N ASN A 309 -9.10 -13.17 14.63
CA ASN A 309 -9.57 -13.45 13.26
C ASN A 309 -10.72 -12.52 12.87
N THR A 310 -11.66 -12.29 13.80
CA THR A 310 -12.77 -11.36 13.58
C THR A 310 -12.28 -9.92 13.50
N ALA A 311 -11.32 -9.53 14.34
CA ALA A 311 -10.76 -8.19 14.29
C ALA A 311 -10.03 -7.90 12.97
N GLN A 312 -9.28 -8.85 12.43
CA GLN A 312 -8.65 -8.70 11.12
C GLN A 312 -9.68 -8.52 10.01
N TYR A 313 -10.75 -9.32 10.02
CA TYR A 313 -11.86 -9.18 9.08
C TYR A 313 -12.53 -7.81 9.20
N ILE A 314 -12.83 -7.35 10.42
CA ILE A 314 -13.47 -6.06 10.70
C ILE A 314 -12.60 -4.90 10.21
N LEU A 315 -11.32 -4.87 10.57
CA LEU A 315 -10.41 -3.81 10.16
C LEU A 315 -10.17 -3.77 8.64
N GLY A 316 -10.04 -4.95 8.01
CA GLY A 316 -9.89 -5.08 6.57
C GLY A 316 -11.10 -4.62 5.77
N ASN A 317 -12.31 -4.68 6.33
CA ASN A 317 -13.51 -4.15 5.69
C ASN A 317 -13.79 -2.68 6.07
N LEU A 318 -13.44 -2.24 7.29
CA LEU A 318 -13.61 -0.85 7.72
C LEU A 318 -12.74 0.13 6.94
N MET A 319 -11.59 -0.30 6.41
CA MET A 319 -10.79 0.55 5.52
C MET A 319 -11.52 0.93 4.23
N LEU A 320 -12.48 0.11 3.77
CA LEU A 320 -13.27 0.36 2.56
C LEU A 320 -14.44 1.32 2.81
N VAL A 321 -14.85 1.52 4.07
CA VAL A 321 -15.91 2.46 4.45
C VAL A 321 -15.36 3.88 4.42
N LYS A 322 -15.90 4.74 3.55
CA LYS A 322 -15.37 6.11 3.32
C LYS A 322 -15.71 7.13 4.41
N GLU A 323 -16.68 6.85 5.27
CA GLU A 323 -17.22 7.79 6.27
C GLU A 323 -17.00 7.29 7.71
N TYR A 324 -17.59 7.97 8.70
CA TYR A 324 -17.58 7.56 10.13
C TYR A 324 -16.20 7.46 10.79
N TYR A 325 -15.28 8.36 10.44
CA TYR A 325 -13.91 8.31 10.96
C TYR A 325 -13.80 8.26 12.50
N PRO A 326 -14.58 9.02 13.29
CA PRO A 326 -14.52 8.93 14.76
C PRO A 326 -14.84 7.51 15.28
N GLN A 327 -15.93 6.91 14.80
CA GLN A 327 -16.36 5.56 15.20
C GLN A 327 -15.37 4.50 14.73
N LYS A 328 -14.86 4.64 13.50
CA LYS A 328 -13.81 3.75 12.98
C LYS A 328 -12.55 3.78 13.85
N ILE A 329 -12.17 4.96 14.34
CA ILE A 329 -11.00 5.11 15.20
C ILE A 329 -11.23 4.50 16.58
N GLU A 330 -12.44 4.57 17.12
CA GLU A 330 -12.79 3.89 18.36
C GLU A 330 -12.58 2.37 18.27
N VAL A 331 -13.03 1.79 17.15
CA VAL A 331 -12.81 0.36 16.82
C VAL A 331 -11.31 0.04 16.75
N VAL A 332 -10.52 0.85 16.03
CA VAL A 332 -9.06 0.69 15.92
C VAL A 332 -8.37 0.78 17.28
N ILE A 333 -8.78 1.73 18.13
CA ILE A 333 -8.22 1.89 19.48
C ILE A 333 -8.56 0.68 20.35
N LYS A 334 -9.82 0.18 20.30
CA LYS A 334 -10.19 -1.05 21.03
C LYS A 334 -9.33 -2.22 20.56
N PHE A 335 -9.08 -2.35 19.26
CA PHE A 335 -8.20 -3.39 18.71
C PHE A 335 -6.76 -3.30 19.23
N ILE A 336 -6.14 -2.11 19.23
CA ILE A 336 -4.77 -1.91 19.75
C ILE A 336 -4.66 -2.31 21.22
N ARG A 337 -5.73 -2.11 22.00
CA ARG A 337 -5.77 -2.44 23.42
C ARG A 337 -5.88 -3.93 23.71
N GLN A 338 -6.23 -4.75 22.73
CA GLN A 338 -6.40 -6.20 22.91
C GLN A 338 -5.11 -6.91 23.33
N PRO A 339 -5.18 -8.04 24.06
CA PRO A 339 -3.99 -8.80 24.47
C PRO A 339 -3.19 -9.38 23.31
N TYR A 340 -3.86 -9.81 22.24
CA TYR A 340 -3.23 -10.42 21.06
C TYR A 340 -2.55 -9.40 20.14
N PHE A 341 -2.73 -8.09 20.37
CA PHE A 341 -2.12 -7.06 19.54
C PHE A 341 -0.57 -7.11 19.62
N SER A 342 0.03 -7.28 18.45
CA SER A 342 1.47 -7.22 18.18
C SER A 342 1.74 -6.25 17.04
N ILE A 343 2.80 -5.46 17.17
CA ILE A 343 3.26 -4.51 16.15
C ILE A 343 3.66 -5.28 14.89
N GLU A 344 4.43 -6.36 15.04
CA GLU A 344 5.00 -7.15 13.96
C GLU A 344 3.91 -7.70 13.02
N LYS A 345 2.79 -8.16 13.60
CA LYS A 345 1.69 -8.76 12.85
C LYS A 345 0.70 -7.73 12.29
N HIS A 346 0.43 -6.64 13.02
CA HIS A 346 -0.75 -5.81 12.77
C HIS A 346 -0.45 -4.40 12.26
N ILE A 347 0.80 -3.92 12.31
CA ILE A 347 1.11 -2.52 11.95
C ILE A 347 0.77 -2.19 10.50
N ARG A 348 0.92 -3.15 9.59
CA ARG A 348 0.59 -2.97 8.16
C ARG A 348 -0.90 -2.68 7.94
N LEU A 349 -1.77 -3.38 8.68
CA LEU A 349 -3.21 -3.18 8.62
C LEU A 349 -3.60 -1.78 9.11
N LEU A 350 -2.97 -1.31 10.19
CA LEU A 350 -3.17 0.06 10.72
C LEU A 350 -2.66 1.14 9.76
N ASN A 351 -1.53 0.89 9.08
CA ASN A 351 -1.02 1.79 8.05
C ASN A 351 -1.98 1.90 6.87
N GLY A 352 -2.48 0.76 6.36
CA GLY A 352 -3.49 0.75 5.30
C GLY A 352 -4.74 1.54 5.69
N PHE A 353 -5.23 1.35 6.92
CA PHE A 353 -6.36 2.12 7.44
C PHE A 353 -6.08 3.63 7.45
N LEU A 354 -4.96 4.06 8.05
CA LEU A 354 -4.62 5.49 8.19
C LEU A 354 -4.37 6.18 6.85
N TRP A 355 -3.79 5.47 5.88
CA TRP A 355 -3.55 5.98 4.53
C TRP A 355 -4.81 6.52 3.83
N HIS A 356 -5.98 5.91 4.10
CA HIS A 356 -7.27 6.36 3.56
C HIS A 356 -7.87 7.55 4.31
N VAL A 357 -7.50 7.74 5.58
CA VAL A 357 -8.07 8.78 6.44
C VAL A 357 -7.38 10.13 6.26
N ARG A 358 -6.04 10.15 6.15
CA ARG A 358 -5.21 11.35 5.93
C ARG A 358 -5.50 12.54 6.87
N LYS A 359 -5.76 12.28 8.15
CA LYS A 359 -5.94 13.33 9.16
C LYS A 359 -5.02 13.10 10.35
N ILE A 360 -4.25 14.12 10.73
CA ILE A 360 -3.26 14.02 11.80
C ILE A 360 -3.88 13.68 13.16
N CYS A 361 -5.08 14.17 13.47
CA CYS A 361 -5.75 13.89 14.74
C CYS A 361 -5.99 12.39 14.96
N PHE A 362 -6.33 11.67 13.90
CA PHE A 362 -6.54 10.23 13.94
C PHE A 362 -5.24 9.46 13.99
N PHE A 363 -4.22 9.91 13.25
CA PHE A 363 -2.87 9.37 13.37
C PHE A 363 -2.33 9.49 14.80
N LYS A 364 -2.41 10.69 15.40
CA LYS A 364 -2.02 10.98 16.79
C LYS A 364 -2.67 9.98 17.74
N ASN A 365 -3.98 9.78 17.64
CA ASN A 365 -4.70 8.83 18.50
C ASN A 365 -4.19 7.39 18.33
N VAL A 366 -3.97 6.93 17.09
CA VAL A 366 -3.49 5.57 16.83
C VAL A 366 -2.08 5.37 17.37
N VAL A 367 -1.12 6.21 17.01
CA VAL A 367 0.28 6.02 17.41
C VAL A 367 0.46 6.15 18.93
N LEU A 368 -0.26 7.07 19.58
CA LEU A 368 -0.22 7.19 21.04
C LEU A 368 -0.76 5.95 21.74
N ASN A 369 -1.88 5.36 21.26
CA ASN A 369 -2.39 4.11 21.85
C ASN A 369 -1.45 2.92 21.62
N ILE A 370 -0.73 2.87 20.48
CA ILE A 370 0.31 1.86 20.26
C ILE A 370 1.46 2.06 21.25
N THR A 371 1.93 3.30 21.41
CA THR A 371 3.00 3.67 22.35
C THR A 371 2.63 3.35 23.79
N ASP A 372 1.39 3.59 24.20
CA ASP A 372 0.91 3.27 25.55
C ASP A 372 0.85 1.74 25.77
N LYS A 373 0.45 0.97 24.75
CA LYS A 373 0.37 -0.50 24.83
C LYS A 373 1.73 -1.19 24.74
N LYS A 374 2.62 -0.67 23.91
CA LYS A 374 3.94 -1.24 23.58
C LYS A 374 5.01 -0.12 23.66
N PRO A 375 5.32 0.36 24.88
CA PRO A 375 6.26 1.47 25.05
C PRO A 375 7.66 1.07 24.58
N PHE A 376 8.40 2.05 24.05
CA PHE A 376 9.78 1.90 23.57
C PHE A 376 9.97 0.86 22.44
N LYS A 377 8.91 0.52 21.70
CA LYS A 377 8.98 -0.30 20.50
C LYS A 377 8.93 0.59 19.27
N SER A 378 9.87 0.38 18.36
CA SER A 378 9.91 1.10 17.08
C SER A 378 8.87 0.52 16.11
N PHE A 379 8.13 1.40 15.47
CA PHE A 379 7.11 1.04 14.47
C PHE A 379 6.85 2.16 13.45
N ILE A 380 7.44 3.35 13.62
CA ILE A 380 7.09 4.54 12.83
C ILE A 380 7.51 4.42 11.37
N LYS A 381 8.56 3.65 11.09
CA LYS A 381 8.98 3.33 9.72
C LYS A 381 7.84 2.72 8.89
N SER A 382 6.90 1.99 9.50
CA SER A 382 5.72 1.46 8.81
C SER A 382 4.75 2.53 8.31
N PHE A 383 4.80 3.74 8.86
CA PHE A 383 3.98 4.90 8.47
C PHE A 383 4.74 5.91 7.61
N GLN A 384 5.91 5.54 7.08
CA GLN A 384 6.77 6.41 6.25
C GLN A 384 5.99 7.19 5.20
N SER A 385 5.26 6.50 4.33
CA SER A 385 4.51 7.15 3.25
C SER A 385 3.47 8.13 3.79
N TYR A 386 2.81 7.77 4.89
CA TYR A 386 1.77 8.59 5.52
C TYR A 386 2.33 9.91 6.07
N LEU A 387 3.46 9.87 6.77
CA LEU A 387 4.09 11.07 7.35
C LEU A 387 4.39 12.13 6.29
N PHE A 388 4.87 11.73 5.11
CA PHE A 388 5.13 12.65 4.00
C PHE A 388 3.87 13.23 3.33
N THR A 389 2.68 12.74 3.66
CA THR A 389 1.40 13.29 3.17
C THR A 389 0.74 14.28 4.12
N LEU A 390 1.25 14.40 5.35
CA LEU A 390 0.69 15.31 6.35
C LEU A 390 1.11 16.76 6.09
N ASP A 391 0.27 17.69 6.54
CA ASP A 391 0.66 19.10 6.62
C ASP A 391 1.86 19.24 7.58
N LYS A 392 2.86 20.01 7.15
CA LYS A 392 4.12 20.13 7.89
C LYS A 392 3.96 20.87 9.22
N SER A 393 3.10 21.89 9.27
CA SER A 393 2.85 22.67 10.50
C SER A 393 2.17 21.80 11.56
N ASP A 394 1.18 21.01 11.14
CA ASP A 394 0.51 20.04 12.00
C ASP A 394 1.49 18.96 12.52
N LEU A 395 2.34 18.44 11.64
CA LEU A 395 3.36 17.45 11.98
C LEU A 395 4.39 18.02 12.97
N ASP A 396 4.85 19.25 12.75
CA ASP A 396 5.78 19.96 13.65
C ASP A 396 5.16 20.12 15.04
N SER A 397 3.91 20.57 15.11
CA SER A 397 3.19 20.73 16.39
C SER A 397 3.11 19.40 17.14
N PHE A 398 2.72 18.33 16.45
CA PHE A 398 2.64 17.01 17.05
C PHE A 398 4.03 16.47 17.48
N LEU A 399 5.07 16.74 16.69
CA LEU A 399 6.42 16.31 17.01
C LEU A 399 6.97 17.05 18.24
N ILE A 400 6.77 18.36 18.34
CA ILE A 400 7.16 19.17 19.50
C ILE A 400 6.40 18.71 20.75
N ASP A 401 5.09 18.44 20.64
CA ASP A 401 4.26 17.87 21.72
C ASP A 401 4.85 16.57 22.28
N LEU A 402 5.33 15.70 21.40
CA LEU A 402 5.94 14.42 21.78
C LEU A 402 7.32 14.62 22.41
N LEU A 403 8.18 15.42 21.79
CA LEU A 403 9.55 15.66 22.24
C LEU A 403 9.60 16.39 23.59
N THR A 404 8.62 17.25 23.90
CA THR A 404 8.56 17.98 25.16
C THR A 404 7.72 17.30 26.23
N ASN A 405 7.21 16.09 25.96
CA ASN A 405 6.32 15.38 26.87
C ASN A 405 7.04 14.87 28.13
N ASN A 406 6.39 14.91 29.29
CA ASN A 406 6.96 14.32 30.51
C ASN A 406 7.02 12.79 30.48
N THR A 407 6.19 12.12 29.68
CA THR A 407 6.21 10.66 29.51
C THR A 407 7.30 10.21 28.54
N ALA A 408 8.20 9.34 29.01
CA ALA A 408 9.37 8.85 28.28
C ALA A 408 9.00 8.07 27.02
N SER A 409 7.95 7.25 27.06
CA SER A 409 7.50 6.48 25.88
C SER A 409 7.03 7.40 24.73
N LYS A 410 6.41 8.55 25.05
CA LYS A 410 5.99 9.56 24.07
C LYS A 410 7.17 10.33 23.52
N ARG A 411 8.15 10.69 24.37
CA ARG A 411 9.41 11.28 23.90
C ARG A 411 10.16 10.32 22.98
N PHE A 412 10.23 9.03 23.32
CA PHE A 412 10.82 8.00 22.48
C PHE A 412 10.16 7.95 21.09
N LEU A 413 8.82 8.00 21.03
CA LEU A 413 8.07 8.09 19.78
C LEU A 413 8.43 9.37 19.00
N GLY A 414 8.51 10.52 19.67
CA GLY A 414 8.91 11.80 19.05
C GLY A 414 10.31 11.73 18.45
N VAL A 415 11.27 11.20 19.20
CA VAL A 415 12.66 10.98 18.74
C VAL A 415 12.70 10.04 17.53
N GLU A 416 11.91 8.96 17.53
CA GLU A 416 11.82 8.04 16.40
C GLU A 416 11.27 8.72 15.13
N ILE A 417 10.20 9.52 15.25
CA ILE A 417 9.65 10.31 14.14
C ILE A 417 10.70 11.31 13.64
N PHE A 418 11.35 12.04 14.55
CA PHE A 418 12.37 13.03 14.20
C PHE A 418 13.54 12.41 13.43
N HIS A 419 14.07 11.28 13.88
CA HIS A 419 15.14 10.58 13.18
C HIS A 419 14.73 10.12 11.79
N PHE A 420 13.53 9.57 11.70
CA PHE A 420 12.99 9.13 10.42
C PHE A 420 12.90 10.29 9.42
N LEU A 421 12.47 11.47 9.88
CA LEU A 421 12.38 12.67 9.06
C LEU A 421 13.75 13.29 8.74
N SER A 422 14.78 13.02 9.56
CA SER A 422 16.13 13.59 9.44
C SER A 422 17.14 12.69 8.71
N ASP A 423 16.73 11.48 8.30
CA ASP A 423 17.62 10.42 7.79
C ASP A 423 18.46 10.84 6.57
N ARG A 424 17.88 11.65 5.67
CA ARG A 424 18.55 12.11 4.44
C ARG A 424 19.03 13.55 4.48
N VAL A 425 18.25 14.42 5.13
CA VAL A 425 18.49 15.86 5.21
C VAL A 425 18.11 16.27 6.62
N PRO A 426 18.88 17.16 7.29
CA PRO A 426 18.51 17.66 8.61
C PRO A 426 17.08 18.20 8.60
N TYR A 427 16.26 17.71 9.54
CA TYR A 427 14.89 18.20 9.66
C TYR A 427 14.90 19.64 10.15
N ILE A 428 14.06 20.50 9.56
CA ILE A 428 13.91 21.90 9.95
C ILE A 428 12.42 22.13 10.24
N PHE A 429 12.13 22.56 11.47
CA PHE A 429 10.79 22.98 11.87
C PHE A 429 10.36 24.20 11.04
N THR A 430 9.15 24.13 10.48
CA THR A 430 8.45 25.31 9.96
C THR A 430 7.82 26.15 11.05
N LEU A 431 7.44 25.52 12.18
CA LEU A 431 7.04 26.26 13.36
C LEU A 431 8.23 27.00 13.98
N ASN A 432 8.00 28.25 14.34
CA ASN A 432 9.00 29.07 15.01
C ASN A 432 9.18 28.60 16.46
N ILE A 433 10.24 27.82 16.71
CA ILE A 433 10.51 27.27 18.05
C ILE A 433 10.78 28.35 19.11
N LEU A 434 11.07 29.60 18.71
CA LEU A 434 11.22 30.73 19.62
C LEU A 434 9.90 31.19 20.24
N GLU A 435 8.75 30.84 19.65
CA GLU A 435 7.42 31.14 20.19
C GLU A 435 6.97 30.14 21.26
N LEU A 436 7.70 29.03 21.43
CA LEU A 436 7.43 28.07 22.50
C LEU A 436 7.75 28.69 23.87
N SER A 437 7.11 28.20 24.94
CA SER A 437 7.48 28.60 26.29
C SER A 437 8.96 28.28 26.57
N PRO A 438 9.70 29.08 27.37
CA PRO A 438 11.10 28.80 27.66
C PRO A 438 11.33 27.37 28.20
N LEU A 439 10.45 26.86 29.06
CA LEU A 439 10.53 25.48 29.53
C LEU A 439 10.35 24.45 28.40
N SER A 440 9.46 24.70 27.44
CA SER A 440 9.30 23.85 26.25
C SER A 440 10.53 23.91 25.36
N GLN A 441 11.14 25.08 25.17
CA GLN A 441 12.40 25.23 24.44
C GLN A 441 13.52 24.42 25.11
N TYR A 442 13.61 24.50 26.44
CA TYR A 442 14.56 23.72 27.25
C TYR A 442 14.39 22.21 27.03
N LYS A 443 13.15 21.73 27.20
CA LYS A 443 12.80 20.31 27.00
C LYS A 443 13.06 19.84 25.57
N LEU A 444 12.84 20.70 24.58
CA LEU A 444 13.03 20.36 23.17
C LEU A 444 14.51 20.07 22.87
N TRP A 445 15.43 20.96 23.28
CA TRP A 445 16.85 20.71 23.06
C TRP A 445 17.34 19.49 23.85
N MET A 446 16.85 19.27 25.08
CA MET A 446 17.21 18.08 25.86
C MET A 446 16.87 16.80 25.09
N SER A 447 15.63 16.68 24.61
CA SER A 447 15.17 15.46 23.91
C SER A 447 15.95 15.15 22.64
N LEU A 448 16.30 16.17 21.83
CA LEU A 448 17.04 15.97 20.59
C LEU A 448 18.56 15.80 20.82
N THR A 449 19.09 16.35 21.90
CA THR A 449 20.53 16.25 22.24
C THR A 449 20.88 15.01 23.06
N ASP A 450 19.89 14.32 23.62
CA ASP A 450 20.10 13.06 24.33
C ASP A 450 20.30 11.83 23.42
N ASP A 451 20.16 12.01 22.11
CA ASP A 451 20.32 10.95 21.12
C ASP A 451 21.77 10.70 20.61
N PHE A 452 22.02 9.52 20.02
CA PHE A 452 23.31 9.06 19.50
C PHE A 452 23.61 9.52 18.07
N ASN A 453 22.62 10.05 17.36
CA ASN A 453 22.76 10.38 15.95
C ASN A 453 23.70 11.57 15.70
N ASP A 454 24.06 11.73 14.42
CA ASP A 454 25.01 12.73 13.98
C ASP A 454 24.56 14.13 14.42
N PRO A 455 25.45 14.93 15.07
CA PRO A 455 25.16 16.31 15.46
C PRO A 455 24.56 17.15 14.32
N SER A 456 25.00 16.93 13.08
CA SER A 456 24.52 17.66 11.90
C SER A 456 23.02 17.46 11.63
N GLN A 457 22.41 16.36 12.08
CA GLN A 457 20.99 16.10 11.89
C GLN A 457 20.13 16.69 13.02
N ARG A 458 20.64 16.66 14.26
CA ARG A 458 19.88 17.01 15.48
C ARG A 458 20.09 18.42 16.01
N ILE A 459 21.22 19.05 15.70
CA ILE A 459 21.53 20.42 16.16
C ILE A 459 20.88 21.48 15.26
N VAL A 460 20.88 21.25 13.94
CA VAL A 460 20.35 22.20 12.95
C VAL A 460 18.94 22.71 13.29
N PRO A 461 17.94 21.86 13.62
CA PRO A 461 16.61 22.35 13.99
C PRO A 461 16.57 23.16 15.28
N LEU A 462 17.59 23.09 16.13
CA LEU A 462 17.68 23.78 17.41
C LEU A 462 18.45 25.10 17.34
N LEU A 463 19.17 25.38 16.24
CA LEU A 463 19.97 26.60 16.10
C LEU A 463 19.20 27.91 16.37
N PRO A 464 17.91 28.05 16.04
CA PRO A 464 17.16 29.25 16.40
C PRO A 464 17.18 29.55 17.91
N LEU A 465 17.37 28.56 18.80
CA LEU A 465 17.44 28.78 20.25
C LEU A 465 18.60 29.68 20.69
N LEU A 466 19.62 29.88 19.85
CA LEU A 466 20.67 30.87 20.08
C LEU A 466 20.11 32.30 20.16
N ASP A 467 18.94 32.55 19.57
CA ASP A 467 18.24 33.83 19.56
C ASP A 467 17.06 33.87 20.54
N SER A 468 16.93 32.88 21.43
CA SER A 468 15.85 32.86 22.44
C SER A 468 15.86 34.14 23.26
N SER A 469 14.69 34.67 23.62
CA SER A 469 14.60 35.84 24.51
C SER A 469 15.12 35.52 25.92
N SER A 470 14.95 34.27 26.35
CA SER A 470 15.43 33.78 27.65
C SER A 470 16.95 33.59 27.64
N GLU A 471 17.62 34.19 28.62
CA GLU A 471 19.08 34.07 28.79
C GLU A 471 19.46 32.65 29.18
N LEU A 472 18.71 32.03 30.10
CA LEU A 472 18.90 30.64 30.49
C LEU A 472 18.82 29.70 29.29
N ILE A 473 17.86 29.89 28.38
CA ILE A 473 17.75 29.01 27.19
C ILE A 473 18.94 29.17 26.27
N ARG A 474 19.33 30.41 25.94
CA ARG A 474 20.51 30.66 25.10
C ARG A 474 21.76 30.05 25.71
N GLU A 475 22.06 30.36 26.97
CA GLU A 475 23.30 29.93 27.61
C GLU A 475 23.32 28.42 27.88
N SER A 476 22.21 27.84 28.34
CA SER A 476 22.14 26.38 28.54
C SER A 476 22.31 25.60 27.24
N PHE A 477 21.77 26.11 26.13
CA PHE A 477 21.97 25.50 24.82
C PHE A 477 23.42 25.60 24.35
N ILE A 478 24.08 26.75 24.53
CA ILE A 478 25.52 26.92 24.22
C ILE A 478 26.36 25.94 25.05
N CYS A 479 26.14 25.85 26.36
CA CYS A 479 26.82 24.88 27.22
C CYS A 479 26.56 23.43 26.78
N LYS A 480 25.36 23.11 26.28
CA LYS A 480 25.08 21.78 25.74
C LYS A 480 25.87 21.51 24.46
N LEU A 481 26.05 22.49 23.58
CA LEU A 481 26.89 22.34 22.38
C LEU A 481 28.36 22.09 22.76
N GLU A 482 28.86 22.75 23.80
CA GLU A 482 30.18 22.48 24.40
C GLU A 482 30.26 21.02 24.88
N GLU A 483 29.27 20.54 25.64
CA GLU A 483 29.22 19.15 26.13
C GLU A 483 29.19 18.12 24.99
N ILE A 484 28.32 18.30 23.98
CA ILE A 484 28.21 17.37 22.83
C ILE A 484 29.53 17.33 22.05
N SER A 485 30.23 18.46 21.97
CA SER A 485 31.49 18.53 21.25
C SER A 485 32.62 17.71 21.89
N GLU A 486 32.51 17.34 23.17
CA GLU A 486 33.44 16.37 23.79
C GLU A 486 33.34 14.97 23.16
N ASP A 487 32.14 14.59 22.73
CA ASP A 487 31.84 13.28 22.18
C ASP A 487 31.99 13.21 20.65
N TYR A 488 31.68 14.31 19.95
CA TYR A 488 31.68 14.36 18.49
C TYR A 488 32.75 15.27 17.90
N GLY A 489 33.56 15.94 18.72
CA GLY A 489 34.68 16.77 18.28
C GLY A 489 34.28 17.81 17.22
N GLY A 490 35.00 17.80 16.09
CA GLY A 490 34.83 18.77 14.99
C GLY A 490 33.47 18.76 14.29
N HIS A 491 32.64 17.72 14.50
CA HIS A 491 31.32 17.65 13.86
C HIS A 491 30.35 18.74 14.37
N VAL A 492 30.48 19.18 15.63
CA VAL A 492 29.65 20.26 16.19
C VAL A 492 30.03 21.62 15.59
N PRO A 493 31.30 22.07 15.63
CA PRO A 493 31.73 23.28 14.93
C PRO A 493 31.38 23.29 13.45
N GLN A 494 31.56 22.17 12.76
CA GLN A 494 31.22 22.05 11.33
C GLN A 494 29.72 22.23 11.08
N ALA A 495 28.85 21.65 11.92
CA ALA A 495 27.41 21.85 11.81
C ALA A 495 27.02 23.31 12.02
N LEU A 496 27.68 24.02 12.94
CA LEU A 496 27.46 25.46 13.17
C LEU A 496 27.95 26.32 12.00
N GLU A 497 29.15 26.07 11.50
CA GLU A 497 29.74 26.80 10.35
C GLU A 497 28.88 26.68 9.09
N ASN A 498 28.28 25.51 8.87
CA ASN A 498 27.47 25.25 7.68
C ASN A 498 26.07 25.89 7.73
N ASN A 499 25.58 26.27 8.92
CA ASN A 499 24.17 26.65 9.11
C ASN A 499 23.96 28.02 9.79
N LEU A 500 25.00 28.64 10.35
CA LEU A 500 24.91 29.98 10.97
C LEU A 500 25.46 31.07 10.04
N ASP A 501 24.85 32.25 10.10
CA ASP A 501 25.39 33.44 9.45
C ASP A 501 26.58 34.01 10.25
N LEU A 502 27.80 33.62 9.88
CA LEU A 502 29.02 34.05 10.56
C LEU A 502 29.36 35.54 10.37
N GLN A 503 28.55 36.30 9.63
CA GLN A 503 28.62 37.77 9.64
C GLN A 503 28.03 38.36 10.93
N ASN A 504 27.14 37.63 11.61
CA ASN A 504 26.64 38.02 12.92
C ASN A 504 27.75 37.84 13.99
N PRO A 505 28.17 38.92 14.69
CA PRO A 505 29.20 38.84 15.72
C PRO A 505 28.88 37.86 16.84
N PHE A 506 27.60 37.72 17.20
CA PHE A 506 27.17 36.82 18.27
C PHE A 506 27.38 35.34 17.89
N TYR A 507 26.97 34.94 16.70
CA TYR A 507 27.17 33.56 16.21
C TYR A 507 28.66 33.25 16.02
N LYS A 508 29.43 34.19 15.48
CA LYS A 508 30.88 34.04 15.35
C LYS A 508 31.54 33.83 16.72
N ASN A 509 31.18 34.64 17.71
CA ASN A 509 31.71 34.50 19.07
C ASN A 509 31.30 33.17 19.72
N THR A 510 30.07 32.71 19.47
CA THR A 510 29.59 31.41 19.96
C THR A 510 30.38 30.24 19.36
N LEU A 511 30.63 30.27 18.05
CA LEU A 511 31.45 29.27 17.38
C LEU A 511 32.88 29.24 17.94
N GLU A 512 33.51 30.40 18.11
CA GLU A 512 34.87 30.48 18.66
C GLU A 512 34.92 30.00 20.11
N ARG A 513 33.92 30.33 20.94
CA ARG A 513 33.79 29.80 22.30
C ARG A 513 33.81 28.27 22.31
N ILE A 514 33.01 27.64 21.46
CA ILE A 514 32.93 26.17 21.36
C ILE A 514 34.26 25.58 20.86
N LYS A 515 34.90 26.18 19.85
CA LYS A 515 36.22 25.74 19.37
C LYS A 515 37.30 25.81 20.45
N VAL A 516 37.30 26.88 21.25
CA VAL A 516 38.22 27.04 22.39
C VAL A 516 37.96 25.95 23.43
N TYR A 517 36.70 25.72 23.81
CA TYR A 517 36.31 24.67 24.75
C TYR A 517 36.83 23.29 24.32
N ILE A 518 36.59 22.90 23.06
CA ILE A 518 37.03 21.61 22.49
C ILE A 518 38.56 21.48 22.56
N SER A 519 39.29 22.53 22.18
CA SER A 519 40.75 22.55 22.20
C SER A 519 41.29 22.32 23.62
N GLU A 520 40.72 23.02 24.61
CA GLU A 520 41.09 22.86 26.01
C GLU A 520 40.76 21.45 26.55
N TYR A 521 39.59 20.93 26.20
CA TYR A 521 39.18 19.57 26.56
C TYR A 521 40.15 18.51 26.01
N HIS A 522 40.52 18.60 24.73
CA HIS A 522 41.47 17.67 24.11
C HIS A 522 42.84 17.75 24.74
N LYS A 523 43.35 18.96 25.01
CA LYS A 523 44.63 19.17 25.69
C LYS A 523 44.65 18.54 27.08
N LYS A 524 43.59 18.75 27.87
CA LYS A 524 43.50 18.26 29.25
C LYS A 524 43.34 16.74 29.33
N ASN A 525 42.55 16.14 28.44
CA ASN A 525 42.11 14.75 28.59
C ASN A 525 42.73 13.77 27.58
N THR A 526 42.96 14.22 26.34
CA THR A 526 43.43 13.32 25.25
C THR A 526 44.94 13.40 25.08
N GLU A 527 45.50 14.60 24.99
CA GLU A 527 46.95 14.78 24.84
C GLU A 527 47.72 14.31 26.07
N LEU A 528 47.22 14.65 27.27
CA LEU A 528 47.80 14.17 28.52
C LEU A 528 47.80 12.63 28.59
N LYS A 529 46.69 11.98 28.21
CA LYS A 529 46.60 10.51 28.17
C LYS A 529 47.58 9.91 27.16
N ASN A 530 47.66 10.48 25.96
CA ASN A 530 48.54 9.99 24.90
C ASN A 530 50.03 10.30 25.16
N SER A 531 50.33 11.24 26.06
CA SER A 531 51.70 11.52 26.51
C SER A 531 52.28 10.39 27.38
N ILE A 532 51.41 9.58 28.00
CA ILE A 532 51.79 8.37 28.74
C ILE A 532 51.90 7.21 27.75
N LYS A 533 53.09 6.64 27.61
CA LYS A 533 53.38 5.62 26.58
C LYS A 533 52.47 4.39 26.69
N GLU A 534 52.15 3.98 27.92
CA GLU A 534 51.31 2.84 28.28
C GLU A 534 49.83 3.05 27.93
N PHE A 535 49.38 4.30 27.79
CA PHE A 535 48.01 4.63 27.40
C PHE A 535 47.89 5.13 25.98
N ASN A 536 49.02 5.35 25.30
CA ASN A 536 49.05 5.74 23.90
C ASN A 536 48.76 4.52 23.01
N PRO A 537 47.60 4.47 22.32
CA PRO A 537 47.22 3.32 21.51
C PRO A 537 48.17 3.08 20.34
N TYR A 538 48.86 4.11 19.84
CA TYR A 538 49.90 3.95 18.81
C TYR A 538 51.13 3.21 19.31
N ASN A 539 51.39 3.20 20.62
CA ASN A 539 52.49 2.46 21.23
C ASN A 539 52.03 1.08 21.73
N THR A 540 50.89 1.00 22.42
CA THR A 540 50.43 -0.24 23.06
C THR A 540 49.65 -1.16 22.14
N ASN A 541 48.89 -0.60 21.18
CA ASN A 541 48.09 -1.35 20.22
C ASN A 541 48.65 -1.26 18.80
N TYR A 542 49.93 -0.89 18.64
CA TYR A 542 50.59 -0.72 17.34
C TYR A 542 50.34 -1.88 16.36
N LYS A 543 50.45 -3.13 16.85
CA LYS A 543 50.21 -4.33 16.03
C LYS A 543 48.77 -4.42 15.52
N LEU A 544 47.79 -4.08 16.35
CA LEU A 544 46.38 -4.10 15.99
C LEU A 544 46.05 -2.97 15.01
N ILE A 545 46.57 -1.76 15.24
CA ILE A 545 46.39 -0.62 14.34
C ILE A 545 47.02 -0.90 12.98
N ARG A 546 48.24 -1.46 12.96
CA ARG A 546 48.91 -1.86 11.72
C ARG A 546 48.12 -2.94 11.00
N SER A 547 47.63 -3.96 11.72
CA SER A 547 46.80 -5.01 11.13
C SER A 547 45.48 -4.46 10.58
N PHE A 548 44.83 -3.53 11.28
CA PHE A 548 43.62 -2.86 10.79
C PHE A 548 43.92 -2.08 9.51
N ASN A 549 44.97 -1.25 9.50
CA ASN A 549 45.36 -0.49 8.32
C ASN A 549 45.71 -1.40 7.13
N ASP A 550 46.47 -2.47 7.37
CA ASP A 550 46.80 -3.46 6.34
C ASP A 550 45.54 -4.13 5.78
N SER A 551 44.59 -4.53 6.65
CA SER A 551 43.31 -5.10 6.24
C SER A 551 42.40 -4.10 5.52
N PHE A 552 42.33 -2.86 6.00
CA PHE A 552 41.56 -1.77 5.41
C PHE A 552 42.07 -1.46 4.00
N HIS A 553 43.37 -1.26 3.83
CA HIS A 553 43.99 -1.04 2.53
C HIS A 553 43.81 -2.23 1.59
N LYS A 554 43.92 -3.46 2.10
CA LYS A 554 43.68 -4.67 1.32
C LYS A 554 42.22 -4.81 0.89
N SER A 555 41.27 -4.49 1.76
CA SER A 555 39.83 -4.55 1.46
C SER A 555 39.42 -3.44 0.49
N MET A 556 39.97 -2.24 0.64
CA MET A 556 39.79 -1.14 -0.28
C MET A 556 40.37 -1.47 -1.66
N GLY A 557 41.59 -2.03 -1.72
CA GLY A 557 42.18 -2.51 -2.97
C GLY A 557 41.35 -3.62 -3.64
N LYS A 558 40.74 -4.50 -2.85
CA LYS A 558 39.80 -5.52 -3.38
C LYS A 558 38.50 -4.91 -3.90
N SER A 559 37.92 -3.92 -3.22
CA SER A 559 36.70 -3.25 -3.68
C SER A 559 36.96 -2.53 -5.02
N ILE A 560 38.07 -1.81 -5.11
CA ILE A 560 38.51 -1.15 -6.36
C ILE A 560 38.68 -2.17 -7.49
N ASN A 561 39.32 -3.32 -7.22
CA ASN A 561 39.47 -4.38 -8.23
C ASN A 561 38.14 -5.04 -8.61
N LYS A 562 37.20 -5.17 -7.68
CA LYS A 562 35.89 -5.79 -7.91
C LYS A 562 34.94 -4.86 -8.66
N ASP A 563 35.05 -3.55 -8.45
CA ASP A 563 34.31 -2.54 -9.21
C ASP A 563 34.87 -2.41 -10.64
N LEU A 564 36.19 -2.55 -10.81
CA LEU A 564 36.84 -2.67 -12.13
C LEU A 564 36.39 -3.92 -12.92
N GLU A 565 36.03 -5.01 -12.23
CA GLU A 565 35.53 -6.25 -12.86
C GLU A 565 34.02 -6.21 -13.17
N ASN A 566 33.23 -5.43 -12.42
CA ASN A 566 31.75 -5.43 -12.53
C ASN A 566 31.15 -4.25 -13.30
N ASP A 567 31.85 -3.12 -13.46
CA ASP A 567 31.34 -1.99 -14.27
C ASP A 567 31.60 -2.20 -15.77
N SER A 568 30.53 -2.51 -16.52
CA SER A 568 30.59 -2.69 -17.98
C SER A 568 30.98 -1.41 -18.74
N LEU A 569 30.90 -0.23 -18.11
CA LEU A 569 31.29 1.05 -18.73
C LEU A 569 32.82 1.24 -18.76
N LEU A 570 33.55 0.76 -17.75
CA LEU A 570 35.01 0.87 -17.69
C LEU A 570 35.71 -0.15 -18.58
N SER A 571 35.07 -1.29 -18.86
CA SER A 571 35.59 -2.30 -19.81
C SER A 571 35.37 -1.92 -21.28
N ILE A 572 34.35 -1.11 -21.59
CA ILE A 572 34.05 -0.62 -22.95
C ILE A 572 35.02 0.50 -23.40
N LEU A 573 35.62 1.25 -22.46
CA LEU A 573 36.55 2.35 -22.76
C LEU A 573 38.02 1.94 -22.98
N GLY A 574 38.29 0.67 -23.26
CA GLY A 574 39.50 0.21 -23.96
C GLY A 574 40.85 0.34 -23.21
N GLY A 575 41.34 -0.78 -22.69
CA GLY A 575 42.69 -1.28 -22.97
C GLY A 575 43.95 -0.48 -22.58
N ASN A 576 43.88 0.61 -21.82
CA ASN A 576 45.08 1.34 -21.40
C ASN A 576 45.19 1.40 -19.88
N THR A 577 46.30 0.86 -19.36
CA THR A 577 46.70 0.80 -17.94
C THR A 577 46.30 2.05 -17.15
N ILE A 578 45.39 1.86 -16.19
CA ILE A 578 45.05 2.85 -15.18
C ILE A 578 46.23 2.94 -14.19
N GLN A 579 46.83 4.11 -14.05
CA GLN A 579 47.88 4.34 -13.06
C GLN A 579 47.31 5.11 -11.87
N LEU A 580 47.42 4.53 -10.67
CA LEU A 580 47.04 5.16 -9.41
C LEU A 580 48.12 6.14 -8.98
N ALA A 581 47.75 7.40 -8.77
CA ALA A 581 48.66 8.43 -8.26
C ALA A 581 48.78 8.35 -6.72
N LYS A 582 49.97 8.67 -6.18
CA LYS A 582 50.18 8.85 -4.73
C LYS A 582 49.37 10.08 -4.29
N GLY A 583 48.11 9.86 -3.88
CA GLY A 583 47.17 10.91 -3.53
C GLY A 583 45.69 10.52 -3.66
N GLY A 584 45.36 9.35 -4.22
CA GLY A 584 43.97 8.86 -4.27
C GLY A 584 43.21 9.20 -5.55
N GLY A 585 43.89 9.66 -6.60
CA GLY A 585 43.32 9.81 -7.94
C GLY A 585 43.87 8.76 -8.93
N PHE A 586 43.20 8.60 -10.06
CA PHE A 586 43.62 7.71 -11.15
C PHE A 586 43.82 8.48 -12.45
N ARG A 587 44.72 7.99 -13.32
CA ARG A 587 44.90 8.51 -14.69
C ARG A 587 44.85 7.38 -15.71
N MET A 588 44.26 7.65 -16.87
CA MET A 588 44.24 6.72 -18.01
C MET A 588 45.34 7.11 -19.00
N GLY A 589 46.53 6.49 -18.88
CA GLY A 589 47.71 6.82 -19.69
C GLY A 589 48.58 7.93 -19.11
N ALA A 590 49.80 8.08 -19.64
CA ALA A 590 50.84 8.94 -19.06
C ALA A 590 50.54 10.45 -19.18
N ASP A 591 49.77 10.85 -20.20
CA ASP A 591 49.56 12.26 -20.61
C ASP A 591 48.17 12.82 -20.27
N GLN A 592 47.36 12.08 -19.49
CA GLN A 592 46.01 12.49 -19.10
C GLN A 592 45.95 13.02 -17.65
N PRO A 593 45.08 14.01 -17.37
CA PRO A 593 44.95 14.60 -16.03
C PRO A 593 44.44 13.57 -15.01
N ILE A 594 44.88 13.73 -13.76
CA ILE A 594 44.49 12.85 -12.64
C ILE A 594 43.02 13.15 -12.29
N SER A 595 42.16 12.14 -12.43
CA SER A 595 40.76 12.18 -12.01
C SER A 595 40.64 11.67 -10.58
N GLU A 596 39.84 12.33 -9.73
CA GLU A 596 39.59 11.87 -8.35
C GLU A 596 38.74 10.59 -8.36
N LEU A 597 39.08 9.63 -7.50
CA LEU A 597 38.26 8.45 -7.29
C LEU A 597 36.97 8.86 -6.56
N SER A 598 35.80 8.60 -7.16
CA SER A 598 34.54 8.66 -6.44
C SER A 598 34.52 7.55 -5.39
N THR A 599 34.52 7.93 -4.12
CA THR A 599 34.39 6.99 -3.00
C THR A 599 32.92 6.88 -2.61
N PHE A 600 32.32 5.72 -2.85
CA PHE A 600 31.06 5.36 -2.18
C PHE A 600 31.42 4.64 -0.88
N GLY A 601 31.39 5.39 0.22
CA GLY A 601 31.48 4.86 1.57
C GLY A 601 30.33 5.39 2.39
N SER A 602 29.68 4.54 3.18
CA SER A 602 28.83 5.00 4.28
C SER A 602 29.70 5.12 5.52
N SER A 603 29.93 6.34 5.99
CA SER A 603 30.45 6.61 7.32
C SER A 603 29.29 6.94 8.25
N PHE A 604 29.32 6.45 9.48
CA PHE A 604 28.43 6.88 10.56
C PHE A 604 29.28 7.35 11.74
N THR A 605 28.88 8.47 12.34
CA THR A 605 29.61 9.07 13.47
C THR A 605 29.06 8.51 14.78
N MET A 606 29.94 8.00 15.65
CA MET A 606 29.58 7.52 16.98
C MET A 606 30.24 8.37 18.06
N PRO A 607 29.58 8.58 19.22
CA PRO A 607 30.13 9.37 20.30
C PRO A 607 31.37 8.72 20.92
N ARG A 608 32.38 9.51 21.25
CA ARG A 608 33.62 9.04 21.90
C ARG A 608 33.36 8.20 23.15
N SER A 609 32.43 8.64 24.01
CA SER A 609 32.03 7.96 25.24
C SER A 609 31.58 6.50 25.03
N TYR A 610 30.93 6.18 23.91
CA TYR A 610 30.54 4.83 23.52
C TYR A 610 31.75 3.89 23.39
N PHE A 611 32.86 4.38 22.82
CA PHE A 611 34.09 3.60 22.66
C PHE A 611 34.90 3.45 23.96
N ILE A 612 34.69 4.33 24.92
CA ILE A 612 35.40 4.28 26.21
C ILE A 612 34.72 3.29 27.15
N ASN A 613 33.39 3.34 27.26
CA ASN A 613 32.63 2.47 28.15
C ASN A 613 31.22 2.22 27.62
N TYR A 614 31.13 1.38 26.58
CA TYR A 614 29.88 1.01 25.92
C TYR A 614 28.77 0.61 26.90
N ASN A 615 29.04 -0.30 27.84
CA ASN A 615 28.02 -0.80 28.77
C ASN A 615 27.47 0.30 29.67
N LYS A 616 28.35 1.14 30.23
CA LYS A 616 27.92 2.27 31.07
C LYS A 616 27.12 3.27 30.25
N TYR A 617 27.58 3.56 29.05
CA TYR A 617 26.94 4.49 28.14
C TYR A 617 25.53 4.04 27.74
N GLU A 618 25.37 2.78 27.32
CA GLU A 618 24.07 2.18 26.99
C GLU A 618 23.12 2.15 28.19
N ILE A 619 23.63 1.83 29.39
CA ILE A 619 22.81 1.82 30.61
C ILE A 619 22.35 3.23 30.94
N GLU A 620 23.26 4.21 30.99
CA GLU A 620 22.92 5.60 31.34
C GLU A 620 21.94 6.19 30.33
N LYS A 621 22.25 6.10 29.04
CA LYS A 621 21.39 6.64 27.98
C LYS A 621 20.08 5.86 27.84
N GLY A 622 20.11 4.55 28.03
CA GLY A 622 18.92 3.72 28.10
C GLY A 622 18.00 4.07 29.28
N LEU A 623 18.58 4.40 30.44
CA LEU A 623 17.83 4.87 31.62
C LEU A 623 17.23 6.26 31.37
N TYR A 624 18.01 7.21 30.84
CA TYR A 624 17.50 8.55 30.51
C TYR A 624 16.33 8.52 29.53
N ARG A 625 16.42 7.68 28.48
CA ARG A 625 15.35 7.50 27.49
C ARG A 625 14.08 6.86 28.03
N LYS A 626 14.18 6.11 29.14
CA LYS A 626 13.07 5.35 29.72
C LYS A 626 12.49 5.96 30.99
N LYS A 627 13.13 6.99 31.55
CA LYS A 627 12.69 7.67 32.77
C LYS A 627 11.72 8.79 32.43
N ASP A 628 10.52 8.76 33.02
CA ASP A 628 9.59 9.89 32.95
C ASP A 628 10.21 11.12 33.64
N TRP A 629 9.93 12.30 33.12
CA TRP A 629 10.29 13.54 33.78
C TRP A 629 9.23 13.92 34.80
N SER A 630 9.68 14.37 35.96
CA SER A 630 8.87 14.95 37.03
C SER A 630 9.03 16.47 37.07
N ASP A 631 8.10 17.16 37.72
CA ASP A 631 8.21 18.61 37.90
C ASP A 631 9.43 18.99 38.76
N GLU A 632 9.84 18.09 39.66
CA GLU A 632 11.06 18.24 40.49
C GLU A 632 12.33 18.27 39.64
N ASP A 633 12.39 17.49 38.54
CA ASP A 633 13.54 17.48 37.64
C ASP A 633 13.77 18.87 36.98
N PHE A 634 12.74 19.73 36.93
CA PHE A 634 12.80 21.06 36.34
C PHE A 634 12.64 22.21 37.34
N ALA A 635 12.51 21.93 38.65
CA ALA A 635 12.19 22.95 39.65
C ALA A 635 13.19 24.12 39.67
N GLN A 636 14.49 23.83 39.53
CA GLN A 636 15.53 24.87 39.48
C GLN A 636 15.45 25.69 38.17
N ILE A 637 15.17 25.04 37.05
CA ILE A 637 15.01 25.71 35.75
C ILE A 637 13.80 26.64 35.78
N ILE A 638 12.66 26.15 36.28
CA ILE A 638 11.43 26.93 36.45
C ILE A 638 11.70 28.15 37.32
N LYS A 639 12.33 27.97 38.49
CA LYS A 639 12.67 29.07 39.40
C LYS A 639 13.56 30.12 38.73
N THR A 640 14.54 29.72 37.92
CA THR A 640 15.40 30.67 37.21
C THR A 640 14.61 31.43 36.14
N LEU A 641 13.77 30.73 35.38
CA LEU A 641 12.90 31.34 34.36
C LEU A 641 11.88 32.33 34.93
N GLU A 642 11.38 32.12 36.16
CA GLU A 642 10.49 33.07 36.85
C GLU A 642 11.19 34.39 37.21
N ASN A 643 12.53 34.42 37.25
CA ASN A 643 13.32 35.60 37.57
C ASN A 643 13.87 36.33 36.32
N GLU A 644 13.56 35.84 35.12
CA GLU A 644 13.81 36.49 33.82
C GLU A 644 12.55 37.21 33.33
#